data_AF-A0A8J4D0X0-F1
#
_entry.id   AF-A0A8J4D0X0-F1
#
_cell.length_a   1.000
_cell.length_b   1.000
_cell.length_c   1.000
_cell.angle_alpha   90.00
_cell.angle_beta   90.00
_cell.angle_gamma   90.00
#
_symmetry.space_group_name_H-M   'P 1'
#
loop_
_entity.id
_entity.type
_entity.pdbx_description
1 polymer ?
#
loop_
_entity_poly.entity_id
_entity_poly.type
_entity_poly.pdbx_seq_one_letter_code
_entity_poly.pdbx_strand_id
1 'polypeptide(L)'
;LLQCSNCSRFELLNVTLTKLRPAPNNTKPSILFYGPLHATNVSYVSLTNFNCSDVRDAHGWGCVFLQYNTRNVSASAPPALSVVGSSFQGNSITRRGLYGTVHSLKIETASRPVGLGMVVVGPFDPVPLPSTAPLDIFLSGVQAIENSGGFGTLLSVMSNMTMGSMSIVASQFLDNIADASGAAISLMSLVKIIKINATQFEGNTAIYGDGGALFLANGTSVLSIAAKSSFVKNIVEAGHGGAIHAVSGVQVMHLASASYFDENSAAFGNGGAISVDALGALNVTGRSYMSRNVARNGGALYIGGGPTSSITLENGSEFSSNYVTEYGGAVAVAAGRLGQISITGSSALLYNEAQTGGGAIAVLSGDVGRIRLADNSKIAECRTNPSGDGGAVLVAAGNLLHIEVMNGSEVRDNVAVGGSGGAFAAYGNMRAISVIVNGSSSLSGNVAGMHGGVAAFTVPYGIVRLDGANVSGNVATSGNGGAFYLRPPARTDLHRLGETFSVVLVNITLTDNRAGGSGGAIFMAPLPPPPPSKPVGLGPATTRVGEIINADLYLIAVANSTVQRNMAGGAGGAVLATASETSGLRVHFANCTFDANRAGDMALAAAATEEVLTNELVDPGLGGVVAVAGLMDDIQLWPSINAAAQATLSPSSYEPISTASRSCYLAISNSVFTNSSASANGGVLHLTTCTASVDRSLFTNNTAGQSAGAIAMSSLGIPTSTIPEGPAASWWHSLLVRNSTFIGNRARDGGAISTVTSGMVGLYGSVFDSNVALGVHGGAVSARSPLSMSFGHALEISSCRLTSNFAYAYGGAVFTGVMNVVRISNSSFVSNAAQDSGGGFALVMENKDDIARLIHLEISNTEMLRNTATRDGGALYLAAAMLPPAVLHGLTARNNTAARGGVLSMIPPYSWEWMPSVLIFEEYAGDMDFYTREGSVDITGLSEYDHDDGKSLNP
;
A
#
# COMPACT_ATOMS: atom_id res chain seq x y z
N LEU A 1 10.64 -65.91 -13.90
CA LEU A 1 11.83 -66.48 -14.58
C LEU A 1 12.89 -66.86 -13.55
N LEU A 2 13.25 -65.94 -12.65
CA LEU A 2 14.22 -66.14 -11.58
C LEU A 2 13.55 -65.83 -10.24
N GLN A 3 13.66 -66.75 -9.27
CA GLN A 3 13.15 -66.55 -7.92
C GLN A 3 14.24 -66.88 -6.91
N CYS A 4 14.57 -65.95 -6.01
CA CYS A 4 15.47 -66.17 -4.87
C CYS A 4 14.64 -66.16 -3.59
N SER A 5 14.31 -67.33 -3.06
CA SER A 5 13.54 -67.44 -1.83
C SER A 5 14.46 -67.44 -0.61
N ASN A 6 14.18 -66.59 0.37
CA ASN A 6 14.86 -66.54 1.67
C ASN A 6 16.37 -66.19 1.58
N CYS A 7 16.74 -65.25 0.71
CA CYS A 7 18.11 -64.86 0.41
C CYS A 7 18.46 -63.53 1.10
N SER A 8 19.48 -63.48 1.97
CA SER A 8 19.88 -62.22 2.65
C SER A 8 20.56 -61.21 1.71
N ARG A 9 21.25 -61.69 0.68
CA ARG A 9 21.97 -60.86 -0.29
C ARG A 9 21.59 -61.27 -1.72
N PHE A 10 21.26 -60.29 -2.55
CA PHE A 10 20.91 -60.51 -3.95
C PHE A 10 21.65 -59.54 -4.87
N GLU A 11 22.39 -60.05 -5.85
CA GLU A 11 23.20 -59.22 -6.74
C GLU A 11 23.02 -59.63 -8.20
N LEU A 12 22.83 -58.64 -9.07
CA LEU A 12 22.84 -58.79 -10.51
C LEU A 12 23.92 -57.88 -11.09
N LEU A 13 24.77 -58.43 -11.95
CA LEU A 13 25.82 -57.71 -12.65
C LEU A 13 25.74 -58.02 -14.14
N ASN A 14 25.58 -56.98 -14.97
CA ASN A 14 25.55 -57.09 -16.43
C ASN A 14 24.47 -58.06 -16.96
N VAL A 15 23.25 -57.95 -16.45
CA VAL A 15 22.13 -58.82 -16.82
C VAL A 15 21.16 -58.07 -17.72
N THR A 16 20.73 -58.69 -18.83
CA THR A 16 19.71 -58.14 -19.74
C THR A 16 18.51 -59.08 -19.84
N LEU A 17 17.31 -58.52 -19.66
CA LEU A 17 16.02 -59.18 -19.85
C LEU A 17 15.19 -58.35 -20.82
N THR A 18 14.78 -58.93 -21.95
CA THR A 18 14.04 -58.18 -22.97
C THR A 18 12.98 -59.01 -23.68
N LYS A 19 11.97 -58.35 -24.26
CA LYS A 19 10.90 -58.94 -25.09
C LYS A 19 10.09 -60.01 -24.35
N LEU A 20 9.80 -59.77 -23.08
CA LEU A 20 9.02 -60.69 -22.25
C LEU A 20 7.54 -60.32 -22.35
N ARG A 21 6.74 -61.17 -23.01
CA ARG A 21 5.34 -60.90 -23.31
C ARG A 21 4.47 -62.15 -23.09
N PRO A 22 3.17 -62.01 -22.79
CA PRO A 22 2.25 -63.13 -22.78
C PRO A 22 2.15 -63.83 -24.16
N ALA A 23 1.80 -65.12 -24.17
CA ALA A 23 1.62 -65.85 -25.41
C ALA A 23 0.48 -65.25 -26.28
N PRO A 24 0.64 -65.12 -27.61
CA PRO A 24 -0.31 -64.41 -28.49
C PRO A 24 -1.76 -64.92 -28.49
N ASN A 25 -2.00 -66.14 -28.03
CA ASN A 25 -3.31 -66.83 -28.08
C ASN A 25 -3.82 -67.25 -26.70
N ASN A 26 -3.52 -66.49 -25.64
CA ASN A 26 -4.00 -66.83 -24.31
C ASN A 26 -5.50 -66.53 -24.16
N THR A 27 -6.34 -67.44 -24.67
CA THR A 27 -7.82 -67.37 -24.62
C THR A 27 -8.39 -67.67 -23.23
N LYS A 28 -7.54 -67.95 -22.23
CA LYS A 28 -7.92 -68.08 -20.82
C LYS A 28 -7.58 -66.78 -20.06
N PRO A 29 -8.57 -65.98 -19.63
CA PRO A 29 -8.36 -64.73 -18.89
C PRO A 29 -7.66 -64.87 -17.52
N SER A 30 -7.40 -66.10 -17.05
CA SER A 30 -6.98 -66.42 -15.68
C SER A 30 -5.48 -66.63 -15.46
N ILE A 31 -4.65 -66.70 -16.51
CA ILE A 31 -3.20 -66.88 -16.33
C ILE A 31 -2.55 -65.51 -16.13
N LEU A 32 -2.01 -65.31 -14.92
CA LEU A 32 -1.34 -64.07 -14.51
C LEU A 32 0.13 -64.13 -14.96
N PHE A 33 0.57 -63.12 -15.72
CA PHE A 33 1.95 -62.98 -16.18
C PHE A 33 2.68 -62.00 -15.27
N TYR A 34 3.61 -62.48 -14.45
CA TYR A 34 4.36 -61.62 -13.52
C TYR A 34 5.74 -61.26 -14.08
N GLY A 35 6.36 -60.22 -13.50
CA GLY A 35 7.73 -59.85 -13.84
C GLY A 35 8.75 -60.98 -13.67
N PRO A 36 9.88 -60.91 -14.38
CA PRO A 36 10.83 -62.01 -14.49
C PRO A 36 11.54 -62.36 -13.20
N LEU A 37 11.67 -61.43 -12.24
CA LEU A 37 12.54 -61.59 -11.07
C LEU A 37 11.80 -61.31 -9.75
N HIS A 38 11.96 -62.21 -8.77
CA HIS A 38 11.45 -62.03 -7.40
C HIS A 38 12.46 -62.51 -6.37
N ALA A 39 12.74 -61.71 -5.34
CA ALA A 39 13.63 -62.08 -4.24
C ALA A 39 12.99 -61.81 -2.87
N THR A 40 13.15 -62.72 -1.90
CA THR A 40 12.53 -62.63 -0.57
C THR A 40 13.53 -62.77 0.57
N ASN A 41 13.23 -62.14 1.73
CA ASN A 41 14.07 -62.06 2.92
C ASN A 41 15.43 -61.36 2.70
N VAL A 42 15.50 -60.41 1.77
CA VAL A 42 16.74 -59.67 1.45
C VAL A 42 17.04 -58.59 2.49
N SER A 43 18.32 -58.41 2.83
CA SER A 43 18.81 -57.23 3.54
C SER A 43 19.67 -56.35 2.64
N TYR A 44 20.31 -56.90 1.61
CA TYR A 44 21.08 -56.14 0.64
C TYR A 44 20.78 -56.57 -0.79
N VAL A 45 20.48 -55.60 -1.65
CA VAL A 45 20.28 -55.82 -3.09
C VAL A 45 21.15 -54.88 -3.91
N SER A 46 21.86 -55.42 -4.90
CA SER A 46 22.59 -54.64 -5.90
C SER A 46 22.18 -55.02 -7.33
N LEU A 47 21.76 -54.02 -8.11
CA LEU A 47 21.46 -54.14 -9.54
C LEU A 47 22.44 -53.26 -10.31
N THR A 48 23.49 -53.84 -10.88
CA THR A 48 24.54 -53.09 -11.60
C THR A 48 24.50 -53.46 -13.08
N ASN A 49 24.33 -52.45 -13.94
CA ASN A 49 24.15 -52.62 -15.39
C ASN A 49 23.04 -53.62 -15.73
N PHE A 50 21.92 -53.53 -15.01
CA PHE A 50 20.74 -54.34 -15.25
C PHE A 50 19.85 -53.68 -16.30
N ASN A 51 19.59 -54.35 -17.42
CA ASN A 51 18.73 -53.84 -18.49
C ASN A 51 17.43 -54.66 -18.57
N CYS A 52 16.30 -54.02 -18.33
CA CYS A 52 14.97 -54.62 -18.44
C CYS A 52 14.13 -53.83 -19.45
N SER A 53 13.83 -54.42 -20.60
CA SER A 53 13.13 -53.72 -21.68
C SER A 53 12.01 -54.53 -22.32
N ASP A 54 10.97 -53.84 -22.80
CA ASP A 54 9.86 -54.47 -23.53
C ASP A 54 9.22 -55.66 -22.78
N VAL A 55 9.15 -55.57 -21.45
CA VAL A 55 8.27 -56.41 -20.64
C VAL A 55 6.86 -55.86 -20.79
N ARG A 56 5.96 -56.61 -21.42
CA ARG A 56 4.59 -56.14 -21.68
C ARG A 56 3.57 -56.95 -20.89
N ASP A 57 2.49 -56.27 -20.53
CA ASP A 57 1.31 -56.88 -19.92
C ASP A 57 1.57 -57.65 -18.61
N ALA A 58 2.54 -57.19 -17.84
CA ALA A 58 2.82 -57.77 -16.53
C ALA A 58 1.70 -57.46 -15.53
N HIS A 59 1.51 -58.37 -14.59
CA HIS A 59 0.54 -58.32 -13.51
C HIS A 59 1.25 -57.99 -12.21
N GLY A 60 0.79 -56.96 -11.49
CA GLY A 60 1.38 -56.51 -10.24
C GLY A 60 2.70 -55.76 -10.39
N TRP A 61 3.76 -56.39 -10.92
CA TRP A 61 5.11 -55.81 -11.07
C TRP A 61 5.76 -56.18 -12.40
N GLY A 62 6.67 -55.32 -12.88
CA GLY A 62 7.28 -55.43 -14.21
C GLY A 62 8.60 -56.22 -14.28
N CYS A 63 9.67 -55.76 -13.62
CA CYS A 63 11.02 -56.32 -13.78
C CYS A 63 11.47 -57.11 -12.56
N VAL A 64 11.41 -56.50 -11.38
CA VAL A 64 11.97 -57.01 -10.13
C VAL A 64 11.01 -56.73 -8.98
N PHE A 65 10.71 -57.75 -8.19
CA PHE A 65 10.04 -57.60 -6.90
C PHE A 65 10.97 -58.03 -5.76
N LEU A 66 11.16 -57.15 -4.77
CA LEU A 66 12.04 -57.34 -3.62
C LEU A 66 11.25 -57.30 -2.32
N GLN A 67 11.39 -58.34 -1.50
CA GLN A 67 10.81 -58.40 -0.16
C GLN A 67 11.89 -58.39 0.91
N TYR A 68 12.04 -57.26 1.60
CA TYR A 68 13.11 -57.00 2.56
C TYR A 68 12.84 -57.56 3.95
N ASN A 69 13.87 -58.10 4.58
CA ASN A 69 13.87 -58.41 6.00
C ASN A 69 13.99 -57.12 6.81
N THR A 70 12.95 -56.81 7.59
CA THR A 70 12.90 -55.62 8.45
C THR A 70 13.16 -55.94 9.92
N ARG A 71 13.42 -57.21 10.29
CA ARG A 71 13.70 -57.66 11.66
C ARG A 71 15.20 -57.57 11.99
N ASN A 72 15.51 -57.18 13.23
CA ASN A 72 16.80 -57.43 13.91
C ASN A 72 18.05 -57.28 13.04
N VAL A 73 18.13 -56.19 12.28
CA VAL A 73 19.33 -55.87 11.53
C VAL A 73 20.27 -55.13 12.48
N SER A 74 21.51 -55.61 12.64
CA SER A 74 22.51 -54.92 13.46
C SER A 74 22.70 -53.50 12.94
N ALA A 75 22.78 -52.51 13.84
CA ALA A 75 22.99 -51.10 13.48
C ALA A 75 24.22 -50.84 12.59
N SER A 76 25.14 -51.80 12.46
CA SER A 76 26.34 -51.74 11.61
C SER A 76 26.12 -52.04 10.12
N ALA A 77 24.96 -52.57 9.70
CA ALA A 77 24.70 -52.92 8.30
C ALA A 77 23.19 -52.80 7.95
N PRO A 78 22.66 -51.58 7.83
CA PRO A 78 21.23 -51.36 7.55
C PRO A 78 20.83 -51.96 6.19
N PRO A 79 19.53 -52.30 6.01
CA PRO A 79 19.04 -52.76 4.72
C PRO A 79 19.31 -51.75 3.60
N ALA A 80 19.72 -52.22 2.41
CA ALA A 80 20.04 -51.33 1.31
C ALA A 80 19.67 -51.88 -0.08
N LEU A 81 19.16 -51.00 -0.94
CA LEU A 81 18.99 -51.19 -2.38
C LEU A 81 19.96 -50.28 -3.15
N SER A 82 20.84 -50.85 -3.96
CA SER A 82 21.72 -50.10 -4.86
C SER A 82 21.41 -50.45 -6.32
N VAL A 83 21.06 -49.47 -7.13
CA VAL A 83 20.81 -49.61 -8.57
C VAL A 83 21.75 -48.67 -9.32
N VAL A 84 22.68 -49.22 -10.09
CA VAL A 84 23.76 -48.47 -10.74
C VAL A 84 23.82 -48.81 -12.23
N GLY A 85 23.87 -47.79 -13.09
CA GLY A 85 24.04 -47.93 -14.55
C GLY A 85 22.95 -48.77 -15.22
N SER A 86 21.77 -48.88 -14.61
CA SER A 86 20.70 -49.80 -15.03
C SER A 86 19.64 -49.10 -15.87
N SER A 87 19.00 -49.83 -16.78
CA SER A 87 18.05 -49.28 -17.75
C SER A 87 16.72 -50.04 -17.76
N PHE A 88 15.61 -49.31 -17.82
CA PHE A 88 14.24 -49.79 -17.80
C PHE A 88 13.45 -49.08 -18.91
N GLN A 89 13.19 -49.75 -20.02
CA GLN A 89 12.67 -49.09 -21.23
C GLN A 89 11.47 -49.78 -21.85
N GLY A 90 10.42 -49.00 -22.14
CA GLY A 90 9.25 -49.46 -22.91
C GLY A 90 8.48 -50.61 -22.26
N ASN A 91 8.51 -50.70 -20.92
CA ASN A 91 7.82 -51.76 -20.19
C ASN A 91 6.38 -51.33 -19.84
N SER A 92 5.46 -52.29 -19.74
CA SER A 92 4.07 -52.04 -19.36
C SER A 92 3.52 -53.04 -18.35
N ILE A 93 2.79 -52.51 -17.36
CA ILE A 93 2.03 -53.28 -16.36
C ILE A 93 0.55 -53.00 -16.61
N THR A 94 -0.23 -54.01 -17.00
CA THR A 94 -1.62 -53.81 -17.48
C THR A 94 -2.69 -54.41 -16.58
N ARG A 95 -2.34 -55.24 -15.57
CA ARG A 95 -3.32 -55.89 -14.69
C ARG A 95 -2.95 -55.87 -13.19
N ARG A 96 -4.04 -55.83 -12.40
CA ARG A 96 -4.23 -55.63 -10.95
C ARG A 96 -3.33 -56.50 -10.04
N GLY A 97 -3.13 -56.17 -8.76
CA GLY A 97 -2.84 -57.15 -7.69
C GLY A 97 -1.42 -57.73 -7.54
N LEU A 98 -0.94 -57.78 -6.29
CA LEU A 98 0.22 -58.57 -5.85
C LEU A 98 -0.24 -59.99 -5.44
N TYR A 99 0.59 -60.99 -5.72
CA TYR A 99 0.40 -62.34 -5.19
C TYR A 99 0.35 -62.29 -3.65
N GLY A 100 -0.75 -62.73 -3.03
CA GLY A 100 -0.84 -63.01 -1.59
C GLY A 100 -1.19 -61.85 -0.65
N THR A 101 -1.47 -60.63 -1.12
CA THR A 101 -1.95 -59.53 -0.26
C THR A 101 -3.45 -59.34 -0.39
N VAL A 102 -4.21 -59.67 0.66
CA VAL A 102 -5.69 -59.56 0.75
C VAL A 102 -6.17 -58.10 0.89
N HIS A 103 -5.31 -57.11 0.69
CA HIS A 103 -5.69 -55.70 0.75
C HIS A 103 -5.40 -55.08 -0.61
N SER A 104 -6.46 -54.99 -1.42
CA SER A 104 -6.53 -53.94 -2.42
C SER A 104 -6.32 -52.62 -1.69
N LEU A 105 -5.21 -51.93 -1.96
CA LEU A 105 -5.04 -50.52 -1.62
C LEU A 105 -6.21 -49.78 -2.27
N LYS A 106 -7.28 -49.56 -1.50
CA LYS A 106 -8.38 -48.68 -1.86
C LYS A 106 -7.81 -47.26 -1.77
N ILE A 107 -7.42 -46.71 -2.91
CA ILE A 107 -7.34 -45.26 -3.04
C ILE A 107 -8.80 -44.79 -3.04
N GLU A 108 -9.17 -43.90 -2.12
CA GLU A 108 -10.56 -43.48 -1.87
C GLU A 108 -11.24 -42.76 -3.06
N THR A 109 -10.52 -42.45 -4.13
CA THR A 109 -11.02 -41.65 -5.25
C THR A 109 -11.10 -42.39 -6.60
N ALA A 110 -10.49 -43.57 -6.74
CA ALA A 110 -10.52 -44.32 -8.00
C ALA A 110 -11.24 -45.67 -7.85
N SER A 111 -12.38 -45.81 -8.53
CA SER A 111 -13.16 -47.05 -8.68
C SER A 111 -12.43 -48.16 -9.48
N ARG A 112 -11.11 -48.08 -9.64
CA ARG A 112 -10.28 -48.97 -10.47
C ARG A 112 -8.99 -49.41 -9.74
N PRO A 113 -8.76 -50.72 -9.52
CA PRO A 113 -7.51 -51.23 -8.96
C PRO A 113 -6.35 -51.15 -9.97
N VAL A 114 -5.19 -50.64 -9.53
CA VAL A 114 -3.97 -50.36 -10.32
C VAL A 114 -2.78 -51.27 -9.96
N GLY A 115 -1.83 -51.46 -10.87
CA GLY A 115 -0.57 -52.20 -10.65
C GLY A 115 0.50 -51.37 -9.90
N LEU A 116 1.72 -51.88 -9.74
CA LEU A 116 2.87 -51.14 -9.20
C LEU A 116 3.88 -50.79 -10.31
N GLY A 117 5.19 -50.91 -10.04
CA GLY A 117 6.29 -50.49 -10.91
C GLY A 117 7.18 -51.61 -11.43
N MET A 118 8.24 -51.22 -12.13
CA MET A 118 9.29 -52.12 -12.63
C MET A 118 10.10 -52.72 -11.48
N VAL A 119 10.44 -51.91 -10.49
CA VAL A 119 11.11 -52.31 -9.25
C VAL A 119 10.13 -52.07 -8.11
N VAL A 120 9.65 -53.16 -7.52
CA VAL A 120 8.75 -53.12 -6.36
C VAL A 120 9.52 -53.52 -5.11
N VAL A 121 9.37 -52.74 -4.05
CA VAL A 121 10.01 -52.96 -2.76
C VAL A 121 8.94 -53.04 -1.67
N GLY A 122 8.88 -54.16 -0.95
CA GLY A 122 8.01 -54.34 0.20
C GLY A 122 8.70 -55.12 1.31
N PRO A 123 8.07 -55.28 2.49
CA PRO A 123 8.60 -56.12 3.54
C PRO A 123 8.35 -57.60 3.25
N PHE A 124 9.21 -58.43 3.81
CA PHE A 124 9.04 -59.88 3.87
C PHE A 124 7.96 -60.29 4.87
N ASP A 125 7.80 -59.54 5.96
CA ASP A 125 6.85 -59.86 7.03
C ASP A 125 5.51 -59.14 6.87
N PRO A 126 4.37 -59.84 7.06
CA PRO A 126 3.04 -59.29 6.83
C PRO A 126 2.51 -58.38 7.96
N VAL A 127 3.21 -58.24 9.09
CA VAL A 127 2.72 -57.50 10.27
C VAL A 127 3.64 -56.30 10.60
N PRO A 128 3.10 -55.08 10.75
CA PRO A 128 3.87 -53.93 11.22
C PRO A 128 4.39 -54.18 12.65
N LEU A 129 5.71 -54.16 12.83
CA LEU A 129 6.36 -54.29 14.15
C LEU A 129 6.97 -52.94 14.58
N PRO A 130 7.02 -52.65 15.89
CA PRO A 130 7.41 -51.33 16.41
C PRO A 130 8.91 -50.98 16.26
N SER A 131 9.76 -51.89 15.79
CA SER A 131 11.19 -51.63 15.57
C SER A 131 11.68 -52.24 14.24
N THR A 132 11.61 -51.47 13.17
CA THR A 132 12.16 -51.84 11.86
C THR A 132 13.43 -51.05 11.56
N ALA A 133 14.45 -51.71 10.99
CA ALA A 133 15.64 -51.01 10.50
C ALA A 133 15.29 -50.22 9.21
N PRO A 134 15.67 -48.95 9.10
CA PRO A 134 15.35 -48.13 7.92
C PRO A 134 16.12 -48.61 6.68
N LEU A 135 15.43 -48.73 5.55
CA LEU A 135 16.00 -49.05 4.23
C LEU A 135 16.65 -47.82 3.59
N ASP A 136 17.88 -47.98 3.09
CA ASP A 136 18.53 -46.97 2.23
C ASP A 136 18.44 -47.35 0.75
N ILE A 137 18.11 -46.38 -0.10
CA ILE A 137 18.00 -46.58 -1.56
C ILE A 137 18.98 -45.66 -2.28
N PHE A 138 19.82 -46.24 -3.14
CA PHE A 138 20.77 -45.52 -3.98
C PHE A 138 20.50 -45.83 -5.46
N LEU A 139 20.15 -44.82 -6.24
CA LEU A 139 19.97 -44.88 -7.69
C LEU A 139 21.05 -44.01 -8.35
N SER A 140 21.88 -44.58 -9.22
CA SER A 140 22.92 -43.84 -9.92
C SER A 140 23.03 -44.24 -11.38
N GLY A 141 22.98 -43.28 -12.31
CA GLY A 141 23.06 -43.61 -13.74
C GLY A 141 21.87 -44.44 -14.22
N VAL A 142 20.69 -44.29 -13.59
CA VAL A 142 19.51 -45.09 -13.92
C VAL A 142 18.72 -44.42 -15.03
N GLN A 143 18.27 -45.20 -16.01
CA GLN A 143 17.38 -44.74 -17.07
C GLN A 143 16.03 -45.46 -16.97
N ALA A 144 14.94 -44.70 -16.86
CA ALA A 144 13.57 -45.18 -16.92
C ALA A 144 12.80 -44.40 -17.98
N ILE A 145 12.59 -45.02 -19.14
CA ILE A 145 12.07 -44.33 -20.33
C ILE A 145 10.83 -45.05 -20.86
N GLU A 146 9.76 -44.30 -21.14
CA GLU A 146 8.53 -44.80 -21.78
C GLU A 146 7.90 -46.01 -21.05
N ASN A 147 7.96 -46.03 -19.72
CA ASN A 147 7.34 -47.11 -18.95
C ASN A 147 5.89 -46.75 -18.60
N SER A 148 5.01 -47.74 -18.61
CA SER A 148 3.64 -47.61 -18.13
C SER A 148 3.28 -48.58 -17.01
N GLY A 149 2.49 -48.13 -16.04
CA GLY A 149 2.13 -48.93 -14.88
C GLY A 149 1.15 -48.22 -13.95
N GLY A 150 1.04 -48.70 -12.71
CA GLY A 150 0.10 -48.11 -11.76
C GLY A 150 0.74 -47.06 -10.86
N PHE A 151 1.52 -47.48 -9.86
CA PHE A 151 2.27 -46.57 -8.97
C PHE A 151 3.77 -46.68 -9.19
N GLY A 152 4.47 -45.57 -9.44
CA GLY A 152 5.92 -45.56 -9.51
C GLY A 152 6.43 -46.45 -10.62
N THR A 153 6.24 -46.08 -11.89
CA THR A 153 6.51 -46.98 -13.02
C THR A 153 7.93 -47.54 -12.96
N LEU A 154 8.93 -46.78 -12.51
CA LEU A 154 10.23 -47.34 -12.17
C LEU A 154 10.23 -47.98 -10.78
N LEU A 155 10.01 -47.18 -9.73
CA LEU A 155 10.18 -47.61 -8.34
C LEU A 155 8.91 -47.41 -7.54
N SER A 156 8.44 -48.49 -6.92
CA SER A 156 7.28 -48.49 -6.03
C SER A 156 7.66 -49.08 -4.67
N VAL A 157 7.63 -48.27 -3.61
CA VAL A 157 7.91 -48.69 -2.23
C VAL A 157 6.62 -48.77 -1.43
N MET A 158 6.33 -49.93 -0.84
CA MET A 158 5.09 -50.20 -0.10
C MET A 158 5.03 -49.49 1.26
N SER A 159 3.81 -49.23 1.74
CA SER A 159 3.52 -48.38 2.91
C SER A 159 3.99 -48.91 4.27
N ASN A 160 4.26 -50.21 4.37
CA ASN A 160 4.72 -50.90 5.58
C ASN A 160 6.25 -51.00 5.69
N MET A 161 6.98 -50.20 4.90
CA MET A 161 8.42 -50.00 5.01
C MET A 161 8.75 -48.70 5.77
N THR A 162 9.98 -48.60 6.29
CA THR A 162 10.56 -47.34 6.77
C THR A 162 11.87 -47.12 6.03
N MET A 163 12.10 -45.91 5.52
CA MET A 163 13.29 -45.58 4.76
C MET A 163 14.15 -44.54 5.49
N GLY A 164 15.46 -44.77 5.51
CA GLY A 164 16.44 -43.87 6.09
C GLY A 164 16.75 -42.76 5.12
N SER A 165 17.27 -43.12 3.95
CA SER A 165 17.61 -42.18 2.91
C SER A 165 17.34 -42.72 1.51
N MET A 166 17.04 -41.80 0.60
CA MET A 166 17.03 -42.05 -0.83
C MET A 166 17.97 -41.07 -1.52
N SER A 167 18.88 -41.56 -2.35
CA SER A 167 19.78 -40.74 -3.16
C SER A 167 19.66 -41.13 -4.63
N ILE A 168 19.36 -40.15 -5.48
CA ILE A 168 19.25 -40.28 -6.93
C ILE A 168 20.30 -39.39 -7.56
N VAL A 169 21.18 -39.98 -8.38
CA VAL A 169 22.32 -39.26 -8.96
C VAL A 169 22.43 -39.58 -10.45
N ALA A 170 22.62 -38.56 -11.28
CA ALA A 170 22.91 -38.73 -12.71
C ALA A 170 21.91 -39.66 -13.43
N SER A 171 20.62 -39.58 -13.10
CA SER A 171 19.58 -40.49 -13.62
C SER A 171 18.58 -39.76 -14.52
N GLN A 172 17.84 -40.51 -15.34
CA GLN A 172 16.85 -40.00 -16.29
C GLN A 172 15.54 -40.78 -16.15
N PHE A 173 14.44 -40.05 -15.99
CA PHE A 173 13.09 -40.57 -15.90
C PHE A 173 12.21 -39.82 -16.91
N LEU A 174 12.02 -40.43 -18.08
CA LEU A 174 11.47 -39.77 -19.25
C LEU A 174 10.17 -40.45 -19.71
N ASP A 175 9.13 -39.66 -19.95
CA ASP A 175 7.88 -40.06 -20.60
C ASP A 175 7.21 -41.29 -19.96
N ASN A 176 7.29 -41.40 -18.62
CA ASN A 176 6.66 -42.49 -17.90
C ASN A 176 5.20 -42.16 -17.55
N ILE A 177 4.30 -43.12 -17.73
CA ILE A 177 2.85 -42.95 -17.54
C ILE A 177 2.35 -43.88 -16.43
N ALA A 178 1.85 -43.29 -15.35
CA ALA A 178 1.20 -44.00 -14.26
C ALA A 178 -0.31 -43.76 -14.27
N ASP A 179 -1.08 -44.83 -14.08
CA ASP A 179 -2.51 -44.70 -13.81
C ASP A 179 -2.77 -44.02 -12.46
N ALA A 180 -1.86 -44.16 -11.48
CA ALA A 180 -1.95 -43.59 -10.13
C ALA A 180 -0.77 -42.65 -9.83
N SER A 181 -0.36 -42.53 -8.55
CA SER A 181 0.55 -41.49 -8.09
C SER A 181 2.04 -41.82 -8.32
N GLY A 182 2.84 -40.79 -8.61
CA GLY A 182 4.29 -40.88 -8.76
C GLY A 182 4.66 -41.58 -10.05
N ALA A 183 4.56 -40.92 -11.20
CA ALA A 183 4.68 -41.67 -12.45
C ALA A 183 6.06 -42.29 -12.66
N ALA A 184 7.13 -41.66 -12.20
CA ALA A 184 8.45 -42.29 -12.15
C ALA A 184 8.64 -43.07 -10.84
N ILE A 185 8.38 -42.44 -9.70
CA ILE A 185 8.69 -42.97 -8.37
C ILE A 185 7.52 -42.73 -7.42
N SER A 186 7.09 -43.78 -6.72
CA SER A 186 6.05 -43.72 -5.71
C SER A 186 6.57 -44.29 -4.39
N LEU A 187 6.65 -43.43 -3.36
CA LEU A 187 7.12 -43.78 -2.02
C LEU A 187 5.93 -43.75 -1.07
N MET A 188 5.35 -44.93 -0.80
CA MET A 188 4.24 -45.04 0.16
C MET A 188 4.72 -45.14 1.61
N SER A 189 6.02 -45.35 1.84
CA SER A 189 6.66 -45.40 3.17
C SER A 189 7.14 -44.04 3.65
N LEU A 190 7.36 -43.92 4.96
CA LEU A 190 8.07 -42.77 5.53
C LEU A 190 9.54 -42.77 5.07
N VAL A 191 10.01 -41.63 4.56
CA VAL A 191 11.41 -41.42 4.13
C VAL A 191 11.97 -40.22 4.85
N LYS A 192 13.07 -40.38 5.59
CA LYS A 192 13.63 -39.24 6.34
C LYS A 192 14.31 -38.22 5.43
N ILE A 193 15.12 -38.68 4.48
CA ILE A 193 15.95 -37.82 3.62
C ILE A 193 15.87 -38.27 2.16
N ILE A 194 15.63 -37.33 1.25
CA ILE A 194 15.68 -37.54 -0.20
C ILE A 194 16.68 -36.55 -0.80
N LYS A 195 17.64 -37.04 -1.59
CA LYS A 195 18.62 -36.24 -2.34
C LYS A 195 18.57 -36.57 -3.83
N ILE A 196 18.43 -35.55 -4.66
CA ILE A 196 18.34 -35.67 -6.12
C ILE A 196 19.41 -34.75 -6.73
N ASN A 197 20.39 -35.33 -7.43
CA ASN A 197 21.53 -34.63 -7.99
C ASN A 197 21.70 -34.97 -9.48
N ALA A 198 21.92 -33.96 -10.33
CA ALA A 198 22.15 -34.12 -11.76
C ALA A 198 21.13 -35.08 -12.43
N THR A 199 19.86 -34.99 -12.04
CA THR A 199 18.83 -35.95 -12.46
C THR A 199 17.71 -35.24 -13.21
N GLN A 200 17.19 -35.89 -14.24
CA GLN A 200 16.13 -35.37 -15.10
C GLN A 200 14.83 -36.18 -14.91
N PHE A 201 13.74 -35.49 -14.63
CA PHE A 201 12.37 -36.00 -14.68
C PHE A 201 11.61 -35.21 -15.75
N GLU A 202 11.34 -35.82 -16.90
CA GLU A 202 10.69 -35.13 -18.02
C GLU A 202 9.49 -35.90 -18.57
N GLY A 203 8.40 -35.21 -18.88
CA GLY A 203 7.25 -35.80 -19.58
C GLY A 203 6.49 -36.86 -18.79
N ASN A 204 6.74 -36.99 -17.48
CA ASN A 204 6.11 -38.03 -16.67
C ASN A 204 4.66 -37.63 -16.32
N THR A 205 3.71 -38.57 -16.47
CA THR A 205 2.27 -38.30 -16.36
C THR A 205 1.60 -39.25 -15.38
N ALA A 206 0.93 -38.70 -14.37
CA ALA A 206 0.02 -39.43 -13.48
C ALA A 206 -1.44 -39.12 -13.85
N ILE A 207 -2.20 -40.12 -14.27
CA ILE A 207 -3.55 -39.91 -14.84
C ILE A 207 -4.57 -39.64 -13.72
N TYR A 208 -4.69 -40.53 -12.74
CA TYR A 208 -5.69 -40.43 -11.67
C TYR A 208 -5.10 -40.23 -10.27
N GLY A 209 -3.78 -40.08 -10.17
CA GLY A 209 -3.06 -39.91 -8.90
C GLY A 209 -2.48 -38.51 -8.73
N ASP A 210 -1.39 -38.43 -7.96
CA ASP A 210 -0.68 -37.19 -7.64
C ASP A 210 0.82 -37.34 -7.91
N GLY A 211 1.56 -36.24 -8.05
CA GLY A 211 3.00 -36.29 -8.27
C GLY A 211 3.35 -36.86 -9.64
N GLY A 212 3.27 -36.05 -10.70
CA GLY A 212 3.51 -36.52 -12.07
C GLY A 212 4.90 -37.15 -12.27
N ALA A 213 5.89 -36.82 -11.43
CA ALA A 213 7.17 -37.52 -11.36
C ALA A 213 7.32 -38.33 -10.06
N LEU A 214 7.18 -37.67 -8.90
CA LEU A 214 7.47 -38.23 -7.58
C LEU A 214 6.28 -38.05 -6.62
N PHE A 215 5.88 -39.13 -5.98
CA PHE A 215 4.85 -39.12 -4.94
C PHE A 215 5.41 -39.58 -3.59
N LEU A 216 5.12 -38.80 -2.54
CA LEU A 216 5.51 -39.06 -1.15
C LEU A 216 4.25 -39.16 -0.28
N ALA A 217 3.89 -40.35 0.18
CA ALA A 217 2.69 -40.55 1.00
C ALA A 217 2.85 -40.08 2.45
N ASN A 218 4.09 -40.10 2.97
CA ASN A 218 4.41 -39.86 4.37
C ASN A 218 5.46 -38.75 4.53
N GLY A 219 5.57 -38.21 5.75
CA GLY A 219 6.38 -37.03 6.03
C GLY A 219 7.87 -37.23 5.74
N THR A 220 8.53 -36.19 5.24
CA THR A 220 9.96 -36.19 4.92
C THR A 220 10.68 -35.07 5.68
N SER A 221 11.82 -35.35 6.31
CA SER A 221 12.58 -34.30 7.01
C SER A 221 13.29 -33.39 6.02
N VAL A 222 13.97 -33.96 5.01
CA VAL A 222 14.73 -33.17 4.04
C VAL A 222 14.50 -33.68 2.62
N LEU A 223 14.08 -32.79 1.72
CA LEU A 223 14.10 -33.00 0.28
C LEU A 223 15.08 -32.02 -0.37
N SER A 224 16.17 -32.53 -0.94
CA SER A 224 17.22 -31.73 -1.57
C SER A 224 17.35 -32.03 -3.05
N ILE A 225 17.24 -31.00 -3.88
CA ILE A 225 17.35 -31.07 -5.34
C ILE A 225 18.48 -30.15 -5.76
N ALA A 226 19.55 -30.70 -6.34
CA ALA A 226 20.76 -29.95 -6.66
C ALA A 226 21.47 -30.43 -7.93
N ALA A 227 22.62 -29.82 -8.19
CA ALA A 227 23.53 -30.14 -9.30
C ALA A 227 22.85 -30.17 -10.66
N LYS A 228 22.11 -29.10 -11.02
CA LYS A 228 21.37 -28.97 -12.28
C LYS A 228 20.34 -30.08 -12.51
N SER A 229 19.63 -30.49 -11.45
CA SER A 229 18.51 -31.41 -11.61
C SER A 229 17.31 -30.67 -12.19
N SER A 230 16.51 -31.36 -13.00
CA SER A 230 15.41 -30.75 -13.76
C SER A 230 14.12 -31.56 -13.66
N PHE A 231 13.01 -30.88 -13.43
CA PHE A 231 11.65 -31.42 -13.51
C PHE A 231 10.88 -30.65 -14.57
N VAL A 232 10.67 -31.26 -15.74
CA VAL A 232 10.14 -30.58 -16.92
C VAL A 232 8.89 -31.28 -17.44
N LYS A 233 7.81 -30.53 -17.71
CA LYS A 233 6.60 -31.09 -18.35
C LYS A 233 6.03 -32.32 -17.66
N ASN A 234 6.15 -32.40 -16.33
CA ASN A 234 5.49 -33.45 -15.58
C ASN A 234 4.04 -33.04 -15.32
N ILE A 235 3.13 -33.98 -15.51
CA ILE A 235 1.69 -33.70 -15.58
C ILE A 235 0.93 -34.60 -14.63
N VAL A 236 -0.09 -34.02 -13.99
CA VAL A 236 -1.16 -34.77 -13.35
C VAL A 236 -2.49 -34.35 -13.98
N GLU A 237 -3.31 -35.30 -14.43
CA GLU A 237 -4.58 -34.99 -15.09
C GLU A 237 -5.72 -34.68 -14.09
N ALA A 238 -5.73 -35.31 -12.90
CA ALA A 238 -6.86 -35.20 -11.95
C ALA A 238 -6.48 -35.00 -10.46
N GLY A 239 -5.22 -34.68 -10.17
CA GLY A 239 -4.68 -34.62 -8.81
C GLY A 239 -3.74 -33.42 -8.57
N HIS A 240 -2.81 -33.56 -7.65
CA HIS A 240 -1.95 -32.48 -7.14
C HIS A 240 -0.47 -32.71 -7.44
N GLY A 241 0.32 -31.64 -7.48
CA GLY A 241 1.77 -31.73 -7.64
C GLY A 241 2.18 -32.21 -9.02
N GLY A 242 2.18 -31.33 -10.03
CA GLY A 242 2.48 -31.73 -11.41
C GLY A 242 3.82 -32.44 -11.55
N ALA A 243 4.83 -32.07 -10.77
CA ALA A 243 6.06 -32.86 -10.62
C ALA A 243 6.08 -33.66 -9.31
N ILE A 244 5.91 -33.00 -8.17
CA ILE A 244 6.06 -33.62 -6.85
C ILE A 244 4.82 -33.38 -6.01
N HIS A 245 4.27 -34.45 -5.42
CA HIS A 245 3.28 -34.34 -4.37
C HIS A 245 3.77 -35.01 -3.08
N ALA A 246 3.68 -34.29 -1.97
CA ALA A 246 3.85 -34.82 -0.63
C ALA A 246 2.55 -34.70 0.16
N VAL A 247 1.92 -35.84 0.43
CA VAL A 247 0.64 -35.94 1.16
C VAL A 247 0.81 -35.51 2.62
N SER A 248 1.98 -35.79 3.19
CA SER A 248 2.37 -35.30 4.51
C SER A 248 3.35 -34.13 4.39
N GLY A 249 3.75 -33.57 5.52
CA GLY A 249 4.67 -32.44 5.53
C GLY A 249 6.12 -32.75 5.11
N VAL A 250 6.77 -31.76 4.50
CA VAL A 250 8.23 -31.69 4.33
C VAL A 250 8.79 -30.69 5.35
N GLN A 251 9.77 -31.07 6.17
CA GLN A 251 10.31 -30.12 7.15
C GLN A 251 11.19 -29.07 6.47
N VAL A 252 12.12 -29.48 5.59
CA VAL A 252 12.96 -28.55 4.82
C VAL A 252 13.10 -29.02 3.38
N MET A 253 12.88 -28.11 2.44
CA MET A 253 13.12 -28.31 1.02
C MET A 253 14.24 -27.40 0.52
N HIS A 254 15.18 -27.98 -0.24
CA HIS A 254 16.27 -27.24 -0.88
C HIS A 254 16.22 -27.41 -2.40
N LEU A 255 16.23 -26.30 -3.13
CA LEU A 255 16.46 -26.26 -4.57
C LEU A 255 17.71 -25.43 -4.84
N ALA A 256 18.77 -26.07 -5.38
CA ALA A 256 20.08 -25.46 -5.45
C ALA A 256 20.84 -25.75 -6.75
N SER A 257 21.92 -25.00 -6.98
CA SER A 257 22.91 -25.27 -8.03
C SER A 257 22.30 -25.35 -9.44
N ALA A 258 21.59 -24.30 -9.83
CA ALA A 258 20.91 -24.16 -11.12
C ALA A 258 19.95 -25.33 -11.44
N SER A 259 19.27 -25.84 -10.41
CA SER A 259 18.22 -26.85 -10.58
C SER A 259 16.87 -26.17 -10.79
N TYR A 260 15.94 -26.83 -11.47
CA TYR A 260 14.70 -26.16 -11.87
C TYR A 260 13.48 -27.04 -12.04
N PHE A 261 12.32 -26.39 -11.94
CA PHE A 261 11.01 -26.92 -12.28
C PHE A 261 10.38 -26.07 -13.37
N ASP A 262 10.09 -26.65 -14.53
CA ASP A 262 9.60 -25.89 -15.68
C ASP A 262 8.46 -26.60 -16.42
N GLU A 263 7.44 -25.86 -16.81
CA GLU A 263 6.29 -26.37 -17.57
C GLU A 263 5.54 -27.55 -16.90
N ASN A 264 5.60 -27.71 -15.58
CA ASN A 264 4.85 -28.76 -14.89
C ASN A 264 3.40 -28.34 -14.66
N SER A 265 2.47 -29.30 -14.70
CA SER A 265 1.04 -29.00 -14.70
C SER A 265 0.23 -29.90 -13.77
N ALA A 266 -0.56 -29.26 -12.90
CA ALA A 266 -1.67 -29.86 -12.17
C ALA A 266 -2.91 -29.00 -12.41
N ALA A 267 -3.35 -28.89 -13.68
CA ALA A 267 -4.30 -27.88 -14.14
C ALA A 267 -5.61 -27.77 -13.33
N PHE A 268 -6.10 -28.89 -12.80
CA PHE A 268 -7.32 -28.93 -11.97
C PHE A 268 -7.05 -29.08 -10.47
N GLY A 269 -5.78 -29.23 -10.07
CA GLY A 269 -5.35 -29.40 -8.69
C GLY A 269 -4.41 -28.30 -8.23
N ASN A 270 -3.78 -28.50 -7.07
CA ASN A 270 -2.86 -27.51 -6.51
C ASN A 270 -1.41 -27.92 -6.74
N GLY A 271 -0.50 -26.94 -6.80
CA GLY A 271 0.95 -27.17 -6.92
C GLY A 271 1.35 -27.62 -8.31
N GLY A 272 1.54 -26.69 -9.24
CA GLY A 272 1.85 -27.01 -10.64
C GLY A 272 3.18 -27.75 -10.76
N ALA A 273 4.21 -27.28 -10.06
CA ALA A 273 5.42 -28.06 -9.82
C ALA A 273 5.30 -28.91 -8.55
N ILE A 274 5.05 -28.28 -7.41
CA ILE A 274 5.12 -28.95 -6.10
C ILE A 274 3.84 -28.67 -5.30
N SER A 275 3.24 -29.72 -4.76
CA SER A 275 2.15 -29.64 -3.77
C SER A 275 2.55 -30.38 -2.50
N VAL A 276 2.50 -29.69 -1.35
CA VAL A 276 2.77 -30.30 -0.04
C VAL A 276 1.68 -29.94 0.95
N ASP A 277 1.30 -30.88 1.81
CA ASP A 277 0.32 -30.59 2.86
C ASP A 277 0.89 -29.66 3.94
N ALA A 278 2.15 -29.84 4.34
CA ALA A 278 2.83 -28.90 5.24
C ALA A 278 4.28 -28.68 4.84
N LEU A 279 4.80 -27.47 5.06
CA LEU A 279 6.19 -27.13 4.78
C LEU A 279 6.81 -26.35 5.93
N GLY A 280 7.91 -26.84 6.48
CA GLY A 280 8.65 -26.10 7.51
C GLY A 280 9.47 -24.95 6.92
N ALA A 281 10.24 -25.18 5.85
CA ALA A 281 10.99 -24.16 5.13
C ALA A 281 11.28 -24.54 3.67
N LEU A 282 11.35 -23.54 2.79
CA LEU A 282 11.88 -23.66 1.43
C LEU A 282 13.08 -22.74 1.23
N ASN A 283 14.19 -23.29 0.76
CA ASN A 283 15.39 -22.54 0.38
C ASN A 283 15.72 -22.77 -1.09
N VAL A 284 15.66 -21.71 -1.90
CA VAL A 284 16.00 -21.69 -3.32
C VAL A 284 17.25 -20.85 -3.53
N THR A 285 18.31 -21.45 -4.09
CA THR A 285 19.62 -20.80 -4.19
C THR A 285 20.40 -21.19 -5.44
N GLY A 286 21.49 -20.47 -5.71
CA GLY A 286 22.45 -20.80 -6.76
C GLY A 286 21.85 -20.74 -8.16
N ARG A 287 21.11 -19.67 -8.48
CA ARG A 287 20.41 -19.45 -9.76
C ARG A 287 19.43 -20.56 -10.12
N SER A 288 18.75 -21.11 -9.11
CA SER A 288 17.71 -22.10 -9.32
C SER A 288 16.37 -21.42 -9.60
N TYR A 289 15.48 -22.07 -10.35
CA TYR A 289 14.23 -21.43 -10.75
C TYR A 289 13.03 -22.37 -10.81
N MET A 290 11.83 -21.80 -10.69
CA MET A 290 10.57 -22.49 -10.94
C MET A 290 9.73 -21.65 -11.89
N SER A 291 9.56 -22.11 -13.13
CA SER A 291 8.94 -21.31 -14.20
C SER A 291 7.82 -22.02 -14.95
N ARG A 292 6.87 -21.24 -15.48
CA ARG A 292 5.84 -21.73 -16.42
C ARG A 292 5.02 -22.91 -15.91
N ASN A 293 4.89 -23.05 -14.59
CA ASN A 293 4.10 -24.13 -14.00
C ASN A 293 2.64 -23.70 -13.88
N VAL A 294 1.73 -24.64 -14.08
CA VAL A 294 0.29 -24.40 -14.19
C VAL A 294 -0.47 -25.18 -13.13
N ALA A 295 -1.38 -24.51 -12.40
CA ALA A 295 -2.24 -25.15 -11.41
C ALA A 295 -3.56 -24.40 -11.19
N ARG A 296 -4.40 -24.93 -10.30
CA ARG A 296 -5.51 -24.19 -9.71
C ARG A 296 -5.02 -23.18 -8.66
N ASN A 297 -4.11 -23.59 -7.77
CA ASN A 297 -3.46 -22.74 -6.77
C ASN A 297 -1.97 -23.08 -6.68
N GLY A 298 -1.10 -22.07 -6.52
CA GLY A 298 0.34 -22.25 -6.36
C GLY A 298 1.01 -22.90 -7.58
N GLY A 299 1.27 -22.15 -8.64
CA GLY A 299 1.85 -22.71 -9.87
C GLY A 299 3.21 -23.36 -9.62
N ALA A 300 4.11 -22.68 -8.91
CA ALA A 300 5.38 -23.27 -8.47
C ALA A 300 5.21 -24.15 -7.22
N LEU A 301 4.52 -23.63 -6.19
CA LEU A 301 4.37 -24.28 -4.90
C LEU A 301 3.00 -24.04 -4.28
N TYR A 302 2.36 -25.13 -3.85
CA TYR A 302 1.21 -25.08 -2.95
C TYR A 302 1.55 -25.68 -1.59
N ILE A 303 1.15 -24.98 -0.52
CA ILE A 303 1.26 -25.42 0.87
C ILE A 303 -0.15 -25.48 1.46
N GLY A 304 -0.60 -26.69 1.83
CA GLY A 304 -1.95 -26.93 2.34
C GLY A 304 -2.22 -26.43 3.76
N GLY A 305 -1.22 -26.49 4.64
CA GLY A 305 -1.38 -26.36 6.08
C GLY A 305 -0.06 -26.29 6.85
N GLY A 306 -0.19 -26.16 8.17
CA GLY A 306 0.95 -26.13 9.10
C GLY A 306 1.73 -24.79 9.11
N PRO A 307 2.55 -24.53 10.14
CA PRO A 307 3.38 -23.33 10.18
C PRO A 307 4.57 -23.46 9.23
N THR A 308 4.73 -22.51 8.32
CA THR A 308 5.93 -22.36 7.47
C THR A 308 6.82 -21.29 8.06
N SER A 309 8.03 -21.66 8.47
CA SER A 309 8.99 -20.72 9.04
C SER A 309 9.48 -19.71 8.01
N SER A 310 9.81 -20.17 6.79
CA SER A 310 10.34 -19.31 5.74
C SER A 310 10.19 -19.86 4.32
N ILE A 311 10.07 -18.94 3.37
CA ILE A 311 10.29 -19.18 1.94
C ILE A 311 11.37 -18.21 1.49
N THR A 312 12.52 -18.74 1.05
CA THR A 312 13.72 -17.96 0.76
C THR A 312 14.18 -18.19 -0.68
N LEU A 313 14.33 -17.10 -1.44
CA LEU A 313 15.00 -17.05 -2.74
C LEU A 313 16.27 -16.20 -2.59
N GLU A 314 17.41 -16.77 -2.92
CA GLU A 314 18.71 -16.12 -2.82
C GLU A 314 19.62 -16.44 -4.01
N ASN A 315 20.71 -15.69 -4.15
CA ASN A 315 21.77 -15.95 -5.13
C ASN A 315 21.27 -16.06 -6.58
N GLY A 316 20.48 -15.07 -7.01
CA GLY A 316 19.97 -14.95 -8.38
C GLY A 316 18.90 -15.99 -8.73
N SER A 317 18.12 -16.45 -7.75
CA SER A 317 17.06 -17.44 -7.96
C SER A 317 15.74 -16.79 -8.33
N GLU A 318 14.86 -17.51 -9.02
CA GLU A 318 13.68 -16.89 -9.65
C GLU A 318 12.46 -17.79 -9.67
N PHE A 319 11.27 -17.25 -9.35
CA PHE A 319 9.99 -17.85 -9.76
C PHE A 319 9.33 -16.99 -10.80
N SER A 320 9.05 -17.55 -11.97
CA SER A 320 8.54 -16.75 -13.08
C SER A 320 7.54 -17.39 -14.03
N SER A 321 6.65 -16.56 -14.57
CA SER A 321 5.66 -16.97 -15.58
C SER A 321 4.77 -18.14 -15.13
N ASN A 322 4.61 -18.35 -13.83
CA ASN A 322 3.72 -19.38 -13.30
C ASN A 322 2.28 -18.86 -13.35
N TYR A 323 1.34 -19.73 -13.72
CA TYR A 323 -0.03 -19.36 -14.00
C TYR A 323 -1.01 -20.22 -13.20
N VAL A 324 -1.98 -19.58 -12.56
CA VAL A 324 -3.02 -20.29 -11.80
C VAL A 324 -4.42 -19.76 -12.01
N THR A 325 -5.42 -20.64 -11.92
CA THR A 325 -6.83 -20.28 -12.09
C THR A 325 -7.51 -19.72 -10.83
N GLU A 326 -6.86 -19.76 -9.67
CA GLU A 326 -7.39 -19.17 -8.43
C GLU A 326 -6.33 -18.26 -7.77
N TYR A 327 -5.50 -18.76 -6.86
CA TYR A 327 -4.63 -17.91 -6.04
C TYR A 327 -3.15 -18.27 -6.11
N GLY A 328 -2.28 -17.25 -6.02
CA GLY A 328 -0.84 -17.44 -5.85
C GLY A 328 -0.16 -18.00 -7.09
N GLY A 329 0.09 -17.15 -8.10
CA GLY A 329 0.63 -17.62 -9.39
C GLY A 329 1.91 -18.43 -9.23
N ALA A 330 2.83 -18.00 -8.36
CA ALA A 330 3.96 -18.82 -7.93
C ALA A 330 3.64 -19.64 -6.68
N VAL A 331 3.27 -18.99 -5.57
CA VAL A 331 3.13 -19.64 -4.25
C VAL A 331 1.73 -19.40 -3.68
N ALA A 332 1.07 -20.47 -3.27
CA ALA A 332 -0.16 -20.39 -2.49
C ALA A 332 -0.02 -21.11 -1.14
N VAL A 333 -0.37 -20.41 -0.06
CA VAL A 333 -0.45 -20.96 1.30
C VAL A 333 -1.90 -20.95 1.73
N ALA A 334 -2.51 -22.13 1.82
CA ALA A 334 -3.93 -22.24 2.12
C ALA A 334 -4.24 -21.97 3.60
N ALA A 335 -3.46 -22.57 4.50
CA ALA A 335 -3.59 -22.37 5.94
C ALA A 335 -2.25 -22.42 6.66
N GLY A 336 -2.13 -21.60 7.71
CA GLY A 336 -0.99 -21.62 8.63
C GLY A 336 -0.20 -20.32 8.64
N ARG A 337 0.54 -20.11 9.73
CA ARG A 337 1.40 -18.93 9.87
C ARG A 337 2.61 -19.06 8.95
N LEU A 338 2.86 -18.03 8.15
CA LEU A 338 4.08 -17.88 7.39
C LEU A 338 5.01 -16.90 8.12
N GLY A 339 6.15 -17.39 8.61
CA GLY A 339 7.11 -16.57 9.35
C GLY A 339 7.70 -15.46 8.49
N GLN A 340 8.32 -15.81 7.36
CA GLN A 340 8.94 -14.84 6.47
C GLN A 340 8.95 -15.31 5.00
N ILE A 341 8.78 -14.37 4.09
CA ILE A 341 9.20 -14.48 2.68
C ILE A 341 10.44 -13.61 2.51
N SER A 342 11.52 -14.17 1.98
CA SER A 342 12.79 -13.47 1.79
C SER A 342 13.28 -13.63 0.36
N ILE A 343 13.45 -12.51 -0.36
CA ILE A 343 13.96 -12.49 -1.73
C ILE A 343 15.20 -11.59 -1.73
N THR A 344 16.38 -12.20 -1.86
CA THR A 344 17.68 -11.52 -1.69
C THR A 344 18.69 -11.94 -2.75
N GLY A 345 19.84 -11.25 -2.80
CA GLY A 345 20.96 -11.61 -3.68
C GLY A 345 20.58 -11.58 -5.16
N SER A 346 19.92 -10.51 -5.62
CA SER A 346 19.44 -10.32 -7.00
C SER A 346 18.45 -11.40 -7.47
N SER A 347 17.62 -11.91 -6.55
CA SER A 347 16.56 -12.89 -6.85
C SER A 347 15.26 -12.20 -7.24
N ALA A 348 14.32 -12.94 -7.83
CA ALA A 348 13.11 -12.32 -8.37
C ALA A 348 11.83 -13.17 -8.34
N LEU A 349 10.69 -12.48 -8.27
CA LEU A 349 9.37 -12.97 -8.65
C LEU A 349 8.91 -12.17 -9.87
N LEU A 350 8.80 -12.82 -11.03
CA LEU A 350 8.55 -12.14 -12.30
C LEU A 350 7.37 -12.76 -13.06
N TYR A 351 6.51 -11.97 -13.70
CA TYR A 351 5.52 -12.49 -14.66
C TYR A 351 4.52 -13.52 -14.12
N ASN A 352 4.36 -13.66 -12.80
CA ASN A 352 3.45 -14.65 -12.24
C ASN A 352 2.01 -14.12 -12.30
N GLU A 353 1.08 -14.99 -12.68
CA GLU A 353 -0.31 -14.62 -12.91
C GLU A 353 -1.27 -15.52 -12.12
N ALA A 354 -2.22 -14.89 -11.42
CA ALA A 354 -3.30 -15.57 -10.72
C ALA A 354 -4.66 -14.99 -11.11
N GLN A 355 -5.64 -15.83 -11.37
CA GLN A 355 -6.94 -15.31 -11.81
C GLN A 355 -7.71 -14.57 -10.70
N THR A 356 -7.55 -14.96 -9.43
CA THR A 356 -8.35 -14.46 -8.30
C THR A 356 -7.57 -13.60 -7.31
N GLY A 357 -6.26 -13.78 -7.12
CA GLY A 357 -5.50 -12.93 -6.19
C GLY A 357 -4.08 -13.39 -5.91
N GLY A 358 -3.21 -12.45 -5.55
CA GLY A 358 -1.80 -12.73 -5.26
C GLY A 358 -1.07 -13.22 -6.51
N GLY A 359 -0.86 -12.35 -7.49
CA GLY A 359 -0.31 -12.75 -8.80
C GLY A 359 0.98 -13.57 -8.69
N ALA A 360 1.84 -13.31 -7.71
CA ALA A 360 2.93 -14.20 -7.33
C ALA A 360 2.62 -15.03 -6.07
N ILE A 361 2.23 -14.38 -4.97
CA ILE A 361 2.06 -15.03 -3.67
C ILE A 361 0.67 -14.76 -3.11
N ALA A 362 -0.03 -15.80 -2.68
CA ALA A 362 -1.26 -15.68 -1.92
C ALA A 362 -1.19 -16.46 -0.60
N VAL A 363 -1.52 -15.79 0.50
CA VAL A 363 -1.73 -16.40 1.81
C VAL A 363 -3.21 -16.29 2.14
N LEU A 364 -3.91 -17.41 2.06
CA LEU A 364 -5.37 -17.46 2.11
C LEU A 364 -5.89 -17.44 3.54
N SER A 365 -5.20 -18.10 4.46
CA SER A 365 -5.47 -18.00 5.89
C SER A 365 -4.19 -18.13 6.72
N GLY A 366 -4.01 -17.22 7.68
CA GLY A 366 -2.87 -17.19 8.60
C GLY A 366 -2.04 -15.90 8.52
N ASP A 367 -1.28 -15.65 9.58
CA ASP A 367 -0.43 -14.46 9.69
C ASP A 367 0.84 -14.60 8.85
N VAL A 368 1.25 -13.50 8.22
CA VAL A 368 2.55 -13.32 7.58
C VAL A 368 3.41 -12.42 8.47
N GLY A 369 4.51 -12.97 8.99
CA GLY A 369 5.43 -12.22 9.83
C GLY A 369 6.20 -11.15 9.07
N ARG A 370 6.80 -11.48 7.92
CA ARG A 370 7.60 -10.53 7.15
C ARG A 370 7.62 -10.86 5.66
N ILE A 371 7.57 -9.83 4.82
CA ILE A 371 8.00 -9.89 3.41
C ILE A 371 9.25 -9.01 3.28
N ARG A 372 10.37 -9.60 2.88
CA ARG A 372 11.66 -8.91 2.74
C ARG A 372 12.18 -9.03 1.31
N LEU A 373 12.45 -7.90 0.69
CA LEU A 373 13.12 -7.76 -0.60
C LEU A 373 14.41 -6.96 -0.40
N ALA A 374 15.57 -7.57 -0.70
CA ALA A 374 16.87 -6.92 -0.49
C ALA A 374 17.89 -7.25 -1.58
N ASP A 375 18.97 -6.48 -1.62
CA ASP A 375 20.18 -6.73 -2.42
C ASP A 375 19.88 -6.80 -3.93
N ASN A 376 19.29 -5.73 -4.47
CA ASN A 376 18.88 -5.57 -5.87
C ASN A 376 17.90 -6.64 -6.37
N SER A 377 17.02 -7.12 -5.48
CA SER A 377 16.01 -8.13 -5.81
C SER A 377 14.72 -7.50 -6.31
N LYS A 378 13.87 -8.30 -6.97
CA LYS A 378 12.70 -7.79 -7.71
C LYS A 378 11.39 -8.54 -7.42
N ILE A 379 10.32 -7.79 -7.28
CA ILE A 379 8.95 -8.27 -7.47
C ILE A 379 8.36 -7.46 -8.62
N ALA A 380 8.24 -8.06 -9.79
CA ALA A 380 7.85 -7.31 -10.97
C ALA A 380 6.92 -8.04 -11.91
N GLU A 381 6.10 -7.26 -12.62
CA GLU A 381 5.30 -7.73 -13.75
C GLU A 381 4.33 -8.88 -13.39
N CYS A 382 3.98 -9.01 -12.10
CA CYS A 382 3.00 -9.97 -11.64
C CYS A 382 1.58 -9.40 -11.81
N ARG A 383 0.60 -10.28 -12.05
CA ARG A 383 -0.74 -9.86 -12.44
C ARG A 383 -1.84 -10.68 -11.78
N THR A 384 -2.96 -10.02 -11.52
CA THR A 384 -4.25 -10.69 -11.29
C THR A 384 -5.28 -10.34 -12.36
N ASN A 385 -6.30 -11.18 -12.50
CA ASN A 385 -7.43 -10.89 -13.39
C ASN A 385 -8.44 -9.90 -12.77
N PRO A 386 -9.48 -9.45 -13.53
CA PRO A 386 -10.29 -8.26 -13.20
C PRO A 386 -11.04 -8.22 -11.86
N SER A 387 -10.92 -9.20 -11.00
CA SER A 387 -11.50 -9.19 -9.65
C SER A 387 -10.50 -9.45 -8.53
N GLY A 388 -9.21 -9.63 -8.85
CA GLY A 388 -8.23 -10.09 -7.89
C GLY A 388 -7.39 -8.98 -7.27
N ASP A 389 -7.21 -9.05 -5.96
CA ASP A 389 -6.36 -8.16 -5.18
C ASP A 389 -4.92 -8.66 -5.11
N GLY A 390 -3.98 -7.74 -4.85
CA GLY A 390 -2.59 -8.09 -4.64
C GLY A 390 -1.95 -8.56 -5.95
N GLY A 391 -1.69 -7.64 -6.87
CA GLY A 391 -1.15 -7.98 -8.20
C GLY A 391 0.15 -8.77 -8.12
N ALA A 392 0.93 -8.61 -7.03
CA ALA A 392 2.00 -9.55 -6.67
C ALA A 392 1.68 -10.37 -5.42
N VAL A 393 1.29 -9.74 -4.32
CA VAL A 393 1.11 -10.41 -3.02
C VAL A 393 -0.23 -10.09 -2.40
N LEU A 394 -0.97 -11.14 -2.03
CA LEU A 394 -2.23 -11.07 -1.30
C LEU A 394 -2.11 -11.80 0.05
N VAL A 395 -2.49 -11.12 1.13
CA VAL A 395 -2.78 -11.74 2.44
C VAL A 395 -4.28 -11.61 2.70
N ALA A 396 -5.04 -12.65 2.37
CA ALA A 396 -6.50 -12.59 2.32
C ALA A 396 -7.13 -12.60 3.72
N ALA A 397 -6.71 -13.52 4.59
CA ALA A 397 -7.22 -13.63 5.96
C ALA A 397 -6.07 -13.83 6.96
N GLY A 398 -5.52 -12.73 7.47
CA GLY A 398 -4.47 -12.75 8.50
C GLY A 398 -3.81 -11.39 8.70
N ASN A 399 -2.85 -11.32 9.61
CA ASN A 399 -2.00 -10.14 9.79
C ASN A 399 -0.83 -10.17 8.82
N LEU A 400 -0.50 -9.04 8.20
CA LEU A 400 0.81 -8.80 7.59
C LEU A 400 1.58 -7.82 8.47
N LEU A 401 2.62 -8.30 9.17
CA LEU A 401 3.28 -7.49 10.20
C LEU A 401 4.37 -6.58 9.63
N HIS A 402 5.19 -7.07 8.69
CA HIS A 402 6.33 -6.34 8.16
C HIS A 402 6.47 -6.47 6.64
N ILE A 403 6.74 -5.34 5.96
CA ILE A 403 7.23 -5.27 4.58
C ILE A 403 8.54 -4.48 4.59
N GLU A 404 9.62 -5.05 4.07
CA GLU A 404 10.93 -4.42 3.98
C GLU A 404 11.43 -4.47 2.52
N VAL A 405 11.67 -3.32 1.91
CA VAL A 405 12.26 -3.19 0.57
C VAL A 405 13.54 -2.36 0.65
N MET A 406 14.69 -2.99 0.45
CA MET A 406 15.99 -2.41 0.83
C MET A 406 17.07 -2.63 -0.24
N ASN A 407 18.17 -1.88 -0.13
CA ASN A 407 19.41 -2.09 -0.89
C ASN A 407 19.19 -2.18 -2.41
N GLY A 408 18.60 -1.15 -3.01
CA GLY A 408 18.40 -1.02 -4.46
C GLY A 408 17.34 -1.97 -5.04
N SER A 409 16.43 -2.49 -4.21
CA SER A 409 15.41 -3.44 -4.66
C SER A 409 14.23 -2.75 -5.34
N GLU A 410 13.52 -3.50 -6.19
CA GLU A 410 12.45 -2.97 -7.04
C GLU A 410 11.12 -3.72 -6.82
N VAL A 411 10.05 -2.98 -6.54
CA VAL A 411 8.67 -3.46 -6.68
C VAL A 411 8.03 -2.68 -7.82
N ARG A 412 7.88 -3.32 -8.99
CA ARG A 412 7.46 -2.58 -10.19
C ARG A 412 6.48 -3.29 -11.11
N ASP A 413 5.66 -2.52 -11.79
CA ASP A 413 4.80 -2.99 -12.88
C ASP A 413 3.87 -4.17 -12.50
N ASN A 414 3.53 -4.29 -11.21
CA ASN A 414 2.58 -5.29 -10.74
C ASN A 414 1.16 -4.76 -10.92
N VAL A 415 0.23 -5.62 -11.35
CA VAL A 415 -1.10 -5.20 -11.78
C VAL A 415 -2.21 -6.01 -11.11
N ALA A 416 -3.02 -5.34 -10.29
CA ALA A 416 -4.31 -5.84 -9.85
C ALA A 416 -5.41 -5.27 -10.75
N VAL A 417 -5.83 -5.99 -11.81
CA VAL A 417 -6.60 -5.38 -12.93
C VAL A 417 -7.90 -4.71 -12.48
N GLY A 418 -8.68 -5.35 -11.61
CA GLY A 418 -9.88 -4.73 -11.02
C GLY A 418 -9.94 -4.77 -9.50
N GLY A 419 -8.91 -5.33 -8.85
CA GLY A 419 -8.76 -5.32 -7.40
C GLY A 419 -7.93 -4.15 -6.89
N SER A 420 -7.60 -4.21 -5.61
CA SER A 420 -6.77 -3.27 -4.88
C SER A 420 -5.37 -3.83 -4.61
N GLY A 421 -4.40 -2.96 -4.32
CA GLY A 421 -3.02 -3.36 -4.03
C GLY A 421 -2.32 -3.90 -5.27
N GLY A 422 -1.94 -3.02 -6.20
CA GLY A 422 -1.30 -3.43 -7.46
C GLY A 422 -0.05 -4.27 -7.23
N ALA A 423 0.71 -4.01 -6.16
CA ALA A 423 1.72 -4.97 -5.66
C ALA A 423 1.24 -5.72 -4.41
N PHE A 424 0.83 -5.02 -3.35
CA PHE A 424 0.52 -5.62 -2.04
C PHE A 424 -0.91 -5.33 -1.60
N ALA A 425 -1.64 -6.38 -1.22
CA ALA A 425 -2.98 -6.27 -0.64
C ALA A 425 -3.11 -7.09 0.64
N ALA A 426 -3.73 -6.50 1.67
CA ALA A 426 -4.07 -7.23 2.89
C ALA A 426 -5.33 -6.66 3.56
N TYR A 427 -6.32 -7.53 3.79
CA TYR A 427 -7.68 -7.14 4.23
C TYR A 427 -8.24 -7.96 5.41
N GLY A 428 -7.42 -8.80 6.05
CA GLY A 428 -7.82 -9.52 7.26
C GLY A 428 -8.03 -8.60 8.46
N ASN A 429 -8.32 -9.18 9.64
CA ASN A 429 -8.31 -8.49 10.93
C ASN A 429 -6.89 -8.07 11.33
N MET A 430 -6.25 -7.23 10.50
CA MET A 430 -4.90 -6.77 10.68
C MET A 430 -4.82 -5.92 11.94
N ARG A 431 -3.78 -6.20 12.72
CA ARG A 431 -3.47 -5.52 13.97
C ARG A 431 -2.52 -4.35 13.70
N ALA A 432 -1.32 -4.67 13.24
CA ALA A 432 -0.27 -3.70 12.97
C ALA A 432 0.30 -3.95 11.59
N ILE A 433 0.84 -2.91 10.97
CA ILE A 433 1.77 -3.08 9.85
C ILE A 433 2.96 -2.14 9.95
N SER A 434 4.14 -2.62 9.58
CA SER A 434 5.34 -1.82 9.38
C SER A 434 5.83 -2.00 7.95
N VAL A 435 5.82 -0.92 7.17
CA VAL A 435 6.36 -0.86 5.82
C VAL A 435 7.60 0.01 5.86
N ILE A 436 8.75 -0.56 5.51
CA ILE A 436 10.03 0.13 5.48
C ILE A 436 10.61 0.00 4.08
N VAL A 437 10.89 1.13 3.43
CA VAL A 437 11.56 1.16 2.13
C VAL A 437 12.75 2.09 2.21
N ASN A 438 13.94 1.58 1.89
CA ASN A 438 15.17 2.35 1.99
C ASN A 438 16.28 1.89 1.02
N GLY A 439 17.44 2.52 1.15
CA GLY A 439 18.65 2.13 0.41
C GLY A 439 18.48 2.29 -1.10
N SER A 440 17.88 3.41 -1.54
CA SER A 440 17.65 3.70 -2.97
C SER A 440 16.75 2.70 -3.69
N SER A 441 15.84 2.05 -2.95
CA SER A 441 14.85 1.14 -3.52
C SER A 441 13.70 1.88 -4.23
N SER A 442 13.06 1.21 -5.19
CA SER A 442 12.00 1.80 -6.04
C SER A 442 10.67 1.05 -5.95
N LEU A 443 9.57 1.79 -5.86
CA LEU A 443 8.19 1.31 -5.96
C LEU A 443 7.53 2.03 -7.16
N SER A 444 7.46 1.38 -8.32
CA SER A 444 7.14 2.11 -9.56
C SER A 444 6.24 1.39 -10.54
N GLY A 445 5.34 2.11 -11.22
CA GLY A 445 4.53 1.53 -12.31
C GLY A 445 3.49 0.51 -11.86
N ASN A 446 3.23 0.37 -10.55
CA ASN A 446 2.26 -0.60 -10.06
C ASN A 446 0.83 -0.06 -10.23
N VAL A 447 -0.09 -0.91 -10.67
CA VAL A 447 -1.44 -0.52 -11.07
C VAL A 447 -2.48 -1.34 -10.31
N ALA A 448 -3.41 -0.65 -9.65
CA ALA A 448 -4.63 -1.23 -9.09
C ALA A 448 -5.84 -0.71 -9.88
N GLY A 449 -6.82 -1.58 -10.10
CA GLY A 449 -8.13 -1.20 -10.60
C GLY A 449 -8.82 -0.29 -9.60
N MET A 450 -8.86 -0.71 -8.33
CA MET A 450 -9.46 0.04 -7.22
C MET A 450 -8.40 0.86 -6.47
N HIS A 451 -7.93 0.41 -5.30
CA HIS A 451 -7.14 1.24 -4.38
C HIS A 451 -5.67 0.87 -4.36
N GLY A 452 -4.77 1.84 -4.15
CA GLY A 452 -3.37 1.55 -3.81
C GLY A 452 -2.60 0.85 -4.91
N GLY A 453 -2.04 1.61 -5.88
CA GLY A 453 -1.24 1.03 -6.95
C GLY A 453 -0.05 0.23 -6.42
N VAL A 454 0.65 0.71 -5.39
CA VAL A 454 1.65 -0.08 -4.67
C VAL A 454 0.96 -0.97 -3.65
N ALA A 455 0.21 -0.37 -2.72
CA ALA A 455 -0.32 -1.10 -1.59
C ALA A 455 -1.67 -0.57 -1.09
N ALA A 456 -2.53 -1.49 -0.70
CA ALA A 456 -3.81 -1.20 -0.07
C ALA A 456 -3.97 -1.99 1.23
N PHE A 457 -4.09 -1.27 2.34
CA PHE A 457 -4.13 -1.83 3.68
C PHE A 457 -5.28 -1.27 4.50
N THR A 458 -6.03 -2.16 5.16
CA THR A 458 -7.02 -1.81 6.18
C THR A 458 -6.48 -2.22 7.55
N VAL A 459 -5.96 -1.26 8.32
CA VAL A 459 -5.15 -1.50 9.54
C VAL A 459 -5.35 -0.40 10.59
N PRO A 460 -5.58 -0.74 11.86
CA PRO A 460 -5.79 0.26 12.91
C PRO A 460 -4.53 1.03 13.28
N TYR A 461 -3.35 0.40 13.21
CA TYR A 461 -2.09 1.04 13.56
C TYR A 461 -0.95 0.54 12.67
N GLY A 462 0.09 1.37 12.56
CA GLY A 462 1.24 1.02 11.75
C GLY A 462 2.16 2.19 11.42
N ILE A 463 3.23 1.86 10.72
CA ILE A 463 4.18 2.82 10.18
C ILE A 463 4.47 2.50 8.71
N VAL A 464 4.39 3.51 7.86
CA VAL A 464 4.96 3.49 6.51
C VAL A 464 6.14 4.47 6.52
N ARG A 465 7.37 3.95 6.55
CA ARG A 465 8.59 4.74 6.52
C ARG A 465 9.32 4.53 5.21
N LEU A 466 9.46 5.59 4.43
CA LEU A 466 10.26 5.60 3.21
C LEU A 466 11.45 6.55 3.43
N ASP A 467 12.68 6.06 3.20
CA ASP A 467 13.91 6.80 3.44
C ASP A 467 14.90 6.63 2.27
N GLY A 468 15.05 7.67 1.45
CA GLY A 468 15.86 7.58 0.24
C GLY A 468 15.25 6.68 -0.84
N ALA A 469 13.92 6.58 -0.89
CA ALA A 469 13.19 5.74 -1.84
C ALA A 469 12.60 6.52 -3.01
N ASN A 470 12.40 5.86 -4.15
CA ASN A 470 11.66 6.39 -5.29
C ASN A 470 10.27 5.75 -5.38
N VAL A 471 9.21 6.57 -5.42
CA VAL A 471 7.83 6.11 -5.58
C VAL A 471 7.21 6.84 -6.78
N SER A 472 7.14 6.15 -7.92
CA SER A 472 6.83 6.82 -9.18
C SER A 472 5.87 6.07 -10.10
N GLY A 473 4.93 6.78 -10.72
CA GLY A 473 4.09 6.20 -11.79
C GLY A 473 3.10 5.13 -11.31
N ASN A 474 2.73 5.11 -10.03
CA ASN A 474 1.77 4.15 -9.51
C ASN A 474 0.33 4.65 -9.70
N VAL A 475 -0.58 3.75 -10.03
CA VAL A 475 -1.94 4.09 -10.47
C VAL A 475 -2.99 3.33 -9.67
N ALA A 476 -3.97 4.06 -9.15
CA ALA A 476 -5.28 3.56 -8.71
C ALA A 476 -6.31 4.05 -9.73
N THR A 477 -6.85 3.15 -10.56
CA THR A 477 -7.60 3.53 -11.77
C THR A 477 -8.93 4.20 -11.43
N SER A 478 -9.71 3.56 -10.55
CA SER A 478 -10.98 4.08 -10.03
C SER A 478 -10.90 4.44 -8.55
N GLY A 479 -9.96 3.91 -7.78
CA GLY A 479 -9.92 4.16 -6.34
C GLY A 479 -8.99 5.28 -5.91
N ASN A 480 -8.81 5.32 -4.59
CA ASN A 480 -7.99 6.27 -3.87
C ASN A 480 -6.53 5.78 -3.69
N GLY A 481 -5.60 6.71 -3.49
CA GLY A 481 -4.22 6.40 -3.14
C GLY A 481 -3.47 5.78 -4.32
N GLY A 482 -2.96 6.60 -5.25
CA GLY A 482 -2.30 6.06 -6.45
C GLY A 482 -1.10 5.17 -6.15
N ALA A 483 -0.38 5.44 -5.05
CA ALA A 483 0.62 4.52 -4.50
C ALA A 483 0.08 3.79 -3.26
N PHE A 484 -0.32 4.53 -2.22
CA PHE A 484 -0.70 3.96 -0.93
C PHE A 484 -2.13 4.31 -0.57
N TYR A 485 -2.92 3.27 -0.30
CA TYR A 485 -4.23 3.37 0.32
C TYR A 485 -4.18 2.82 1.74
N LEU A 486 -4.39 3.69 2.72
CA LEU A 486 -4.24 3.40 4.14
C LEU A 486 -5.56 3.71 4.84
N ARG A 487 -6.29 2.67 5.24
CA ARG A 487 -7.60 2.83 5.86
C ARG A 487 -7.63 2.27 7.28
N PRO A 488 -7.48 3.12 8.31
CA PRO A 488 -7.71 2.70 9.68
C PRO A 488 -9.20 2.46 9.96
N PRO A 489 -9.59 1.32 10.58
CA PRO A 489 -10.98 1.09 10.96
C PRO A 489 -11.46 2.05 12.05
N ALA A 490 -12.70 2.54 11.94
CA ALA A 490 -13.35 3.31 12.99
C ALA A 490 -13.61 2.43 14.20
N ARG A 491 -13.05 2.79 15.35
CA ARG A 491 -13.29 2.07 16.60
C ARG A 491 -14.60 2.48 17.25
N THR A 492 -15.35 1.49 17.71
CA THR A 492 -16.47 1.64 18.65
C THR A 492 -16.05 1.45 20.11
N ASP A 493 -14.83 0.93 20.36
CA ASP A 493 -14.45 0.40 21.68
C ASP A 493 -13.45 1.31 22.40
N LEU A 494 -13.90 1.91 23.51
CA LEU A 494 -13.21 2.90 24.35
C LEU A 494 -11.93 2.40 25.08
N HIS A 495 -11.52 1.14 24.93
CA HIS A 495 -10.60 0.49 25.89
C HIS A 495 -9.12 0.38 25.48
N ARG A 496 -8.71 0.88 24.30
CA ARG A 496 -7.29 0.88 23.86
C ARG A 496 -6.91 2.13 23.07
N LEU A 497 -7.25 3.26 23.65
CA LEU A 497 -6.98 4.61 23.16
C LEU A 497 -5.46 4.90 23.27
N GLY A 498 -4.81 5.41 22.20
CA GLY A 498 -3.43 5.93 22.24
C GLY A 498 -2.44 5.37 21.20
N GLU A 499 -2.91 4.71 20.15
CA GLU A 499 -2.04 4.15 19.10
C GLU A 499 -1.87 5.14 17.93
N THR A 500 -0.74 5.06 17.21
CA THR A 500 -0.41 5.98 16.10
C THR A 500 -0.31 5.25 14.77
N PHE A 501 -0.92 5.81 13.72
CA PHE A 501 -0.61 5.46 12.33
C PHE A 501 0.27 6.54 11.71
N SER A 502 1.51 6.20 11.35
CA SER A 502 2.50 7.16 10.84
C SER A 502 2.90 6.88 9.39
N VAL A 503 2.89 7.90 8.55
CA VAL A 503 3.54 7.92 7.23
C VAL A 503 4.70 8.90 7.30
N VAL A 504 5.92 8.39 7.22
CA VAL A 504 7.16 9.17 7.38
C VAL A 504 7.99 9.02 6.11
N LEU A 505 8.11 10.09 5.36
CA LEU A 505 8.78 10.14 4.06
C LEU A 505 9.98 11.08 4.16
N VAL A 506 11.19 10.56 3.99
CA VAL A 506 12.42 11.35 4.12
C VAL A 506 13.33 11.09 2.93
N ASN A 507 13.89 12.14 2.34
CA ASN A 507 14.80 12.04 1.19
C ASN A 507 14.18 11.27 0.01
N ILE A 508 12.86 11.38 -0.21
CA ILE A 508 12.17 10.62 -1.26
C ILE A 508 11.88 11.44 -2.52
N THR A 509 11.67 10.73 -3.61
CA THR A 509 11.00 11.23 -4.82
C THR A 509 9.62 10.58 -4.93
N LEU A 510 8.56 11.39 -4.91
CA LEU A 510 7.17 10.96 -5.04
C LEU A 510 6.57 11.60 -6.30
N THR A 511 6.64 10.91 -7.43
CA THR A 511 6.29 11.53 -8.72
C THR A 511 5.30 10.74 -9.56
N ASP A 512 4.49 11.45 -10.35
CA ASP A 512 3.66 10.82 -11.40
C ASP A 512 2.67 9.75 -10.88
N ASN A 513 2.29 9.79 -9.60
CA ASN A 513 1.30 8.87 -9.05
C ASN A 513 -0.12 9.39 -9.31
N ARG A 514 -1.04 8.50 -9.67
CA ARG A 514 -2.38 8.84 -10.13
C ARG A 514 -3.47 8.06 -9.39
N ALA A 515 -4.48 8.77 -8.90
CA ALA A 515 -5.70 8.18 -8.37
C ALA A 515 -6.92 8.67 -9.18
N GLY A 516 -7.83 7.76 -9.54
CA GLY A 516 -9.15 8.09 -10.05
C GLY A 516 -9.98 8.83 -8.99
N GLY A 517 -9.86 8.40 -7.73
CA GLY A 517 -10.40 9.07 -6.56
C GLY A 517 -9.45 10.12 -5.98
N SER A 518 -9.32 10.13 -4.65
CA SER A 518 -8.53 11.10 -3.88
C SER A 518 -7.15 10.57 -3.48
N GLY A 519 -6.24 11.49 -3.13
CA GLY A 519 -4.89 11.16 -2.69
C GLY A 519 -4.06 10.59 -3.83
N GLY A 520 -3.63 11.44 -4.77
CA GLY A 520 -3.00 10.96 -6.01
C GLY A 520 -1.79 10.06 -5.79
N ALA A 521 -1.04 10.25 -4.70
CA ALA A 521 -0.06 9.30 -4.21
C ALA A 521 -0.52 8.58 -2.93
N ILE A 522 -0.99 9.33 -1.93
CA ILE A 522 -1.29 8.81 -0.59
C ILE A 522 -2.71 9.19 -0.21
N PHE A 523 -3.49 8.18 0.18
CA PHE A 523 -4.78 8.33 0.80
C PHE A 523 -4.75 7.76 2.22
N MET A 524 -5.14 8.56 3.19
CA MET A 524 -5.32 8.14 4.58
C MET A 524 -6.66 8.68 5.11
N ALA A 525 -7.61 7.80 5.39
CA ALA A 525 -8.90 8.20 5.97
C ALA A 525 -9.54 7.03 6.74
N PRO A 526 -10.21 7.29 7.88
CA PRO A 526 -10.89 6.24 8.64
C PRO A 526 -12.18 5.74 7.95
N LEU A 527 -12.63 4.54 8.31
CA LEU A 527 -13.98 4.06 7.93
C LEU A 527 -15.05 5.03 8.48
N PRO A 528 -16.13 5.35 7.72
CA PRO A 528 -17.30 5.99 8.31
C PRO A 528 -17.86 5.11 9.43
N PRO A 529 -18.32 5.68 10.57
CA PRO A 529 -19.10 4.90 11.52
C PRO A 529 -20.36 4.35 10.81
N PRO A 530 -20.83 3.13 11.16
CA PRO A 530 -22.07 2.61 10.59
C PRO A 530 -23.21 3.61 10.82
N PRO A 531 -24.13 3.78 9.86
CA PRO A 531 -25.21 4.76 9.97
C PRO A 531 -26.01 4.51 11.25
N PRO A 532 -26.29 5.55 12.06
CA PRO A 532 -27.04 5.38 13.28
C PRO A 532 -28.41 4.77 12.94
N SER A 533 -28.72 3.63 13.53
CA SER A 533 -30.08 3.10 13.54
C SER A 533 -31.01 4.20 14.08
N LYS A 534 -32.12 4.47 13.35
CA LYS A 534 -33.13 5.51 13.60
C LYS A 534 -33.15 6.09 15.03
N PRO A 535 -33.21 7.42 15.19
CA PRO A 535 -33.20 8.05 16.50
C PRO A 535 -34.42 7.61 17.31
N VAL A 536 -34.18 6.82 18.37
CA VAL A 536 -35.14 6.67 19.46
C VAL A 536 -35.07 7.98 20.24
N GLY A 537 -36.19 8.70 20.28
CA GLY A 537 -36.28 10.03 20.90
C GLY A 537 -35.76 10.02 22.34
N LEU A 538 -34.67 10.75 22.56
CA LEU A 538 -34.18 11.17 23.88
C LEU A 538 -33.70 12.62 23.72
N GLY A 539 -34.05 13.45 24.71
CA GLY A 539 -33.85 14.90 24.74
C GLY A 539 -32.37 15.34 24.69
N PRO A 540 -32.07 16.64 24.93
CA PRO A 540 -30.75 17.21 24.69
C PRO A 540 -29.70 16.54 25.58
N ALA A 541 -29.01 15.54 25.03
CA ALA A 541 -27.91 14.86 25.67
C ALA A 541 -26.71 15.81 25.67
N THR A 542 -26.64 16.61 26.73
CA THR A 542 -25.39 17.18 27.21
C THR A 542 -24.55 16.05 27.80
N THR A 543 -23.99 15.19 26.95
CA THR A 543 -22.88 14.33 27.38
C THR A 543 -21.68 15.24 27.60
N ARG A 544 -21.48 15.62 28.87
CA ARG A 544 -20.19 16.12 29.35
C ARG A 544 -19.12 15.12 28.88
N VAL A 545 -18.25 15.57 28.00
CA VAL A 545 -16.98 14.93 27.67
C VAL A 545 -16.16 14.94 28.95
N GLY A 546 -16.29 13.88 29.75
CA GLY A 546 -15.25 13.52 30.71
C GLY A 546 -14.02 13.13 29.91
N GLU A 547 -12.87 13.70 30.29
CA GLU A 547 -11.53 13.49 29.73
C GLU A 547 -11.35 12.08 29.13
N ILE A 548 -11.47 11.96 27.80
CA ILE A 548 -10.98 10.78 27.09
C ILE A 548 -9.50 11.06 26.79
N ILE A 549 -8.67 10.81 27.78
CA ILE A 549 -7.21 10.76 27.64
C ILE A 549 -6.89 9.60 26.68
N ASN A 550 -6.06 9.86 25.65
CA ASN A 550 -5.51 8.92 24.65
C ASN A 550 -6.22 8.77 23.27
N ALA A 551 -6.54 9.84 22.53
CA ALA A 551 -7.03 9.68 21.14
C ALA A 551 -5.97 9.01 20.22
N ASP A 552 -6.41 8.22 19.23
CA ASP A 552 -5.50 7.66 18.21
C ASP A 552 -4.93 8.81 17.35
N LEU A 553 -3.65 8.73 16.96
CA LEU A 553 -2.98 9.80 16.20
C LEU A 553 -2.63 9.34 14.78
N TYR A 554 -3.06 10.11 13.78
CA TYR A 554 -2.59 9.96 12.41
C TYR A 554 -1.53 11.01 12.11
N LEU A 555 -0.36 10.56 11.65
CA LEU A 555 0.79 11.41 11.34
C LEU A 555 1.21 11.22 9.89
N ILE A 556 1.33 12.32 9.16
CA ILE A 556 2.03 12.37 7.87
C ILE A 556 3.18 13.37 8.00
N ALA A 557 4.41 12.89 7.85
CA ALA A 557 5.62 13.72 7.88
C ALA A 557 6.39 13.51 6.59
N VAL A 558 6.65 14.60 5.85
CA VAL A 558 7.46 14.59 4.63
C VAL A 558 8.59 15.59 4.79
N ALA A 559 9.82 15.12 4.66
CA ALA A 559 11.01 15.94 4.84
C ALA A 559 12.05 15.73 3.74
N ASN A 560 12.76 16.79 3.34
CA ASN A 560 13.86 16.75 2.38
C ASN A 560 13.50 16.02 1.07
N SER A 561 12.26 16.19 0.60
CA SER A 561 11.68 15.34 -0.44
C SER A 561 11.13 16.14 -1.61
N THR A 562 11.01 15.48 -2.76
CA THR A 562 10.46 16.05 -3.99
C THR A 562 9.14 15.35 -4.34
N VAL A 563 8.05 16.11 -4.45
CA VAL A 563 6.70 15.61 -4.70
C VAL A 563 6.13 16.30 -5.94
N GLN A 564 6.08 15.59 -7.07
CA GLN A 564 5.79 16.24 -8.35
C GLN A 564 4.81 15.48 -9.23
N ARG A 565 3.96 16.22 -9.96
CA ARG A 565 3.06 15.63 -10.97
C ARG A 565 2.16 14.51 -10.45
N ASN A 566 1.82 14.51 -9.16
CA ASN A 566 0.81 13.59 -8.64
C ASN A 566 -0.59 14.13 -8.94
N MET A 567 -1.50 13.24 -9.29
CA MET A 567 -2.83 13.60 -9.79
C MET A 567 -3.94 12.81 -9.10
N ALA A 568 -4.97 13.52 -8.64
CA ALA A 568 -6.20 12.95 -8.12
C ALA A 568 -7.41 13.43 -8.94
N GLY A 569 -8.32 12.53 -9.28
CA GLY A 569 -9.64 12.92 -9.81
C GLY A 569 -10.49 13.61 -8.74
N GLY A 570 -10.33 13.22 -7.47
CA GLY A 570 -10.96 13.81 -6.30
C GLY A 570 -10.12 14.92 -5.65
N ALA A 571 -9.90 14.81 -4.33
CA ALA A 571 -9.17 15.79 -3.52
C ALA A 571 -7.74 15.29 -3.19
N GLY A 572 -6.84 16.23 -2.84
CA GLY A 572 -5.48 15.93 -2.42
C GLY A 572 -4.64 15.37 -3.56
N GLY A 573 -4.19 16.23 -4.49
CA GLY A 573 -3.51 15.79 -5.70
C GLY A 573 -2.28 14.93 -5.46
N ALA A 574 -1.56 15.13 -4.36
CA ALA A 574 -0.56 14.19 -3.85
C ALA A 574 -1.05 13.44 -2.61
N VAL A 575 -1.59 14.16 -1.62
CA VAL A 575 -1.95 13.60 -0.31
C VAL A 575 -3.37 14.00 0.08
N LEU A 576 -4.18 13.01 0.45
CA LEU A 576 -5.40 13.24 1.22
C LEU A 576 -5.26 12.58 2.60
N ALA A 577 -5.59 13.33 3.65
CA ALA A 577 -5.56 12.86 5.01
C ALA A 577 -6.79 13.32 5.79
N THR A 578 -7.50 12.41 6.46
CA THR A 578 -8.64 12.75 7.31
C THR A 578 -8.59 12.04 8.64
N ALA A 579 -9.24 12.64 9.66
CA ALA A 579 -9.45 12.04 10.96
C ALA A 579 -10.95 11.95 11.32
N SER A 580 -11.27 10.99 12.18
CA SER A 580 -12.60 10.80 12.79
C SER A 580 -12.73 11.58 14.09
N GLU A 581 -13.94 11.62 14.69
CA GLU A 581 -14.19 12.21 16.02
C GLU A 581 -13.32 11.62 17.15
N THR A 582 -12.75 10.45 16.90
CA THR A 582 -11.97 9.67 17.87
C THR A 582 -10.46 9.73 17.62
N SER A 583 -9.99 10.45 16.59
CA SER A 583 -8.57 10.52 16.21
C SER A 583 -8.08 11.96 16.00
N GLY A 584 -6.80 12.21 16.30
CA GLY A 584 -6.09 13.44 15.93
C GLY A 584 -5.35 13.28 14.61
N LEU A 585 -5.11 14.38 13.89
CA LEU A 585 -4.38 14.38 12.62
C LEU A 585 -3.27 15.43 12.61
N ARG A 586 -2.05 14.99 12.27
CA ARG A 586 -0.88 15.86 12.13
C ARG A 586 -0.23 15.69 10.78
N VAL A 587 0.01 16.80 10.11
CA VAL A 587 0.68 16.84 8.82
C VAL A 587 1.87 17.79 8.89
N HIS A 588 3.07 17.32 8.55
CA HIS A 588 4.30 18.10 8.64
C HIS A 588 5.07 18.03 7.33
N PHE A 589 5.36 19.18 6.73
CA PHE A 589 6.22 19.31 5.56
C PHE A 589 7.43 20.20 5.88
N ALA A 590 8.64 19.70 5.65
CA ALA A 590 9.87 20.42 5.95
C ALA A 590 10.92 20.24 4.84
N ASN A 591 11.46 21.34 4.31
CA ASN A 591 12.51 21.29 3.28
C ASN A 591 12.07 20.50 2.03
N CYS A 592 10.82 20.68 1.59
CA CYS A 592 10.25 19.91 0.48
C CYS A 592 9.98 20.78 -0.75
N THR A 593 10.04 20.16 -1.93
CA THR A 593 9.63 20.78 -3.21
C THR A 593 8.39 20.07 -3.74
N PHE A 594 7.32 20.83 -3.94
CA PHE A 594 6.08 20.38 -4.53
C PHE A 594 5.85 21.08 -5.86
N ASP A 595 5.80 20.34 -6.96
CA ASP A 595 5.63 20.94 -8.30
C ASP A 595 4.55 20.23 -9.11
N ALA A 596 3.66 21.01 -9.73
CA ALA A 596 2.68 20.53 -10.69
C ALA A 596 1.75 19.41 -10.21
N ASN A 597 1.40 19.37 -8.92
CA ASN A 597 0.40 18.42 -8.41
C ASN A 597 -1.02 18.92 -8.70
N ARG A 598 -1.97 18.02 -8.96
CA ARG A 598 -3.32 18.37 -9.43
C ARG A 598 -4.44 17.61 -8.74
N ALA A 599 -5.50 18.31 -8.37
CA ALA A 599 -6.74 17.72 -7.86
C ALA A 599 -7.96 18.15 -8.70
N GLY A 600 -8.95 17.26 -8.84
CA GLY A 600 -10.25 17.58 -9.43
C GLY A 600 -10.34 17.41 -10.95
N ASP A 601 -9.56 16.50 -11.53
CA ASP A 601 -9.65 16.14 -12.94
C ASP A 601 -10.88 15.23 -13.17
N MET A 602 -11.97 15.81 -13.68
CA MET A 602 -13.25 15.09 -13.85
C MET A 602 -13.16 13.88 -14.79
N ALA A 603 -12.18 13.82 -15.71
CA ALA A 603 -11.97 12.65 -16.55
C ALA A 603 -11.47 11.43 -15.74
N LEU A 604 -10.81 11.68 -14.61
CA LEU A 604 -10.37 10.66 -13.65
C LEU A 604 -11.46 10.29 -12.65
N ALA A 605 -12.20 11.29 -12.16
CA ALA A 605 -13.26 11.09 -11.17
C ALA A 605 -14.41 10.22 -11.68
N ALA A 606 -14.73 10.27 -12.99
CA ALA A 606 -15.79 9.46 -13.59
C ALA A 606 -15.54 7.94 -13.53
N ALA A 607 -14.29 7.51 -13.26
CA ALA A 607 -13.96 6.11 -13.06
C ALA A 607 -14.22 5.64 -11.61
N ALA A 608 -14.33 6.54 -10.63
CA ALA A 608 -14.38 6.20 -9.21
C ALA A 608 -15.77 5.72 -8.75
N THR A 609 -15.88 4.45 -8.39
CA THR A 609 -17.06 3.88 -7.71
C THR A 609 -16.99 4.22 -6.21
N GLU A 610 -18.04 4.86 -5.70
CA GLU A 610 -18.16 5.43 -4.35
C GLU A 610 -17.66 4.58 -3.18
N GLU A 611 -17.02 5.25 -2.22
CA GLU A 611 -17.22 4.97 -0.80
C GLU A 611 -17.25 6.31 -0.04
N VAL A 612 -18.44 6.67 0.44
CA VAL A 612 -18.81 7.98 0.98
C VAL A 612 -18.11 8.24 2.31
N LEU A 613 -17.09 9.09 2.32
CA LEU A 613 -16.67 9.82 3.52
C LEU A 613 -17.69 10.93 3.80
N THR A 614 -18.01 11.17 5.07
CA THR A 614 -19.05 12.12 5.47
C THR A 614 -18.72 13.58 5.11
N ASN A 615 -19.52 14.12 4.18
CA ASN A 615 -20.04 15.49 4.02
C ASN A 615 -19.20 16.78 3.87
N GLU A 616 -17.86 16.84 3.99
CA GLU A 616 -17.15 18.11 3.68
C GLU A 616 -15.84 18.03 2.86
N LEU A 617 -15.28 16.82 2.62
CA LEU A 617 -14.11 16.62 1.74
C LEU A 617 -14.43 15.86 0.44
N VAL A 618 -15.73 15.69 0.15
CA VAL A 618 -16.22 14.93 -1.00
C VAL A 618 -16.27 15.79 -2.26
N ASP A 619 -16.13 17.11 -2.14
CA ASP A 619 -16.10 17.98 -3.30
C ASP A 619 -14.84 17.69 -4.14
N PRO A 620 -14.99 17.36 -5.44
CA PRO A 620 -13.85 17.12 -6.29
C PRO A 620 -12.99 18.39 -6.39
N GLY A 621 -11.67 18.21 -6.40
CA GLY A 621 -10.74 19.31 -6.63
C GLY A 621 -10.43 20.19 -5.45
N LEU A 622 -10.44 19.65 -4.22
CA LEU A 622 -9.88 20.31 -3.05
C LEU A 622 -8.39 19.97 -2.93
N GLY A 623 -7.54 20.98 -2.69
CA GLY A 623 -6.13 20.76 -2.34
C GLY A 623 -5.30 20.16 -3.48
N GLY A 624 -4.77 20.99 -4.37
CA GLY A 624 -4.00 20.53 -5.53
C GLY A 624 -2.75 19.72 -5.18
N VAL A 625 -2.19 19.95 -3.99
CA VAL A 625 -1.16 19.10 -3.39
C VAL A 625 -1.74 18.30 -2.24
N VAL A 626 -2.37 18.99 -1.27
CA VAL A 626 -2.80 18.39 0.00
C VAL A 626 -4.21 18.83 0.37
N ALA A 627 -5.05 17.85 0.72
CA ALA A 627 -6.35 18.06 1.32
C ALA A 627 -6.39 17.40 2.70
N VAL A 628 -6.78 18.17 3.73
CA VAL A 628 -6.83 17.71 5.11
C VAL A 628 -8.17 18.06 5.75
N ALA A 629 -8.77 17.13 6.50
CA ALA A 629 -9.85 17.44 7.43
C ALA A 629 -9.76 16.70 8.76
N GLY A 630 -10.19 17.37 9.82
CA GLY A 630 -10.45 16.75 11.12
C GLY A 630 -11.87 17.06 11.62
N LEU A 631 -12.23 16.55 12.80
CA LEU A 631 -13.42 16.99 13.52
C LEU A 631 -12.94 17.66 14.81
N MET A 632 -13.22 18.95 14.99
CA MET A 632 -12.73 19.75 16.12
C MET A 632 -13.74 19.73 17.28
N ASP A 633 -13.39 19.10 18.41
CA ASP A 633 -14.21 19.14 19.64
C ASP A 633 -13.47 19.58 20.93
N ASP A 634 -12.14 19.80 20.93
CA ASP A 634 -11.38 19.97 22.19
C ASP A 634 -10.59 21.29 22.32
N ILE A 635 -10.96 22.10 23.33
CA ILE A 635 -10.54 23.50 23.57
C ILE A 635 -9.35 23.63 24.54
N GLN A 636 -9.00 22.59 25.34
CA GLN A 636 -8.22 22.83 26.56
C GLN A 636 -6.68 22.73 26.44
N LEU A 637 -6.09 22.36 25.29
CA LEU A 637 -4.65 22.05 25.19
C LEU A 637 -3.77 23.12 24.52
N TRP A 638 -4.32 24.31 24.27
CA TRP A 638 -3.68 25.41 23.54
C TRP A 638 -2.26 25.84 24.00
N PRO A 639 -1.91 25.86 25.31
CA PRO A 639 -0.56 26.25 25.74
C PRO A 639 0.55 25.30 25.24
N SER A 640 0.22 24.04 24.97
CA SER A 640 1.20 23.02 24.57
C SER A 640 1.49 22.96 23.05
N ILE A 641 0.53 23.36 22.20
CA ILE A 641 0.69 23.42 20.73
C ILE A 641 1.56 24.62 20.32
N ASN A 642 1.38 25.78 20.95
CA ASN A 642 2.23 26.95 20.73
C ASN A 642 3.69 26.69 21.16
N ALA A 643 3.91 25.93 22.24
CA ALA A 643 5.25 25.52 22.66
C ALA A 643 5.90 24.53 21.66
N ALA A 644 5.14 23.58 21.11
CA ALA A 644 5.65 22.63 20.11
C ALA A 644 5.93 23.26 18.74
N ALA A 645 5.13 24.24 18.30
CA ALA A 645 5.35 25.02 17.08
C ALA A 645 6.53 26.01 17.20
N GLN A 646 6.92 26.38 18.42
CA GLN A 646 8.13 27.16 18.70
C GLN A 646 9.38 26.26 18.90
N ALA A 647 9.21 25.03 19.40
CA ALA A 647 10.30 24.08 19.63
C ALA A 647 10.78 23.32 18.38
N THR A 648 10.07 23.40 17.25
CA THR A 648 10.36 22.62 16.01
C THR A 648 11.56 23.13 15.18
N LEU A 649 12.43 23.95 15.78
CA LEU A 649 13.68 24.43 15.17
C LEU A 649 14.90 23.61 15.65
N SER A 650 14.90 22.29 15.48
CA SER A 650 16.16 21.53 15.32
C SER A 650 15.95 20.18 14.60
N PRO A 651 16.87 19.74 13.71
CA PRO A 651 16.69 18.51 12.92
C PRO A 651 16.90 17.19 13.68
N SER A 652 17.08 17.19 15.00
CA SER A 652 17.65 16.03 15.72
C SER A 652 16.89 15.52 16.96
N SER A 653 15.69 16.00 17.26
CA SER A 653 14.90 15.46 18.38
C SER A 653 13.42 15.40 18.05
N TYR A 654 12.99 14.30 17.44
CA TYR A 654 11.60 13.87 17.44
C TYR A 654 11.27 13.38 18.86
N GLU A 655 10.90 14.28 19.76
CA GLU A 655 10.21 13.92 21.00
C GLU A 655 8.72 13.69 20.67
N PRO A 656 8.09 12.62 21.19
CA PRO A 656 6.67 12.37 20.99
C PRO A 656 5.87 13.47 21.69
N ILE A 657 5.29 14.37 20.91
CA ILE A 657 4.37 15.38 21.42
C ILE A 657 3.17 14.66 22.05
N SER A 658 2.81 15.04 23.27
CA SER A 658 1.78 14.40 24.10
C SER A 658 0.50 14.03 23.32
N THR A 659 0.06 12.79 23.51
CA THR A 659 -1.11 12.06 22.96
C THR A 659 -2.49 12.64 23.34
N ALA A 660 -2.57 13.92 23.71
CA ALA A 660 -3.75 14.49 24.35
C ALA A 660 -4.70 15.23 23.39
N SER A 661 -4.28 15.59 22.17
CA SER A 661 -5.07 16.51 21.33
C SER A 661 -5.83 15.80 20.21
N ARG A 662 -7.18 15.81 20.26
CA ARG A 662 -8.07 15.47 19.13
C ARG A 662 -8.05 16.51 17.98
N SER A 663 -7.03 17.38 17.93
CA SER A 663 -6.98 18.49 16.99
C SER A 663 -6.28 18.10 15.69
N CYS A 664 -6.77 18.67 14.59
CA CYS A 664 -6.08 18.64 13.31
C CYS A 664 -5.11 19.82 13.19
N TYR A 665 -3.83 19.51 12.88
CA TYR A 665 -2.77 20.51 12.73
C TYR A 665 -1.89 20.21 11.51
N LEU A 666 -1.61 21.24 10.72
CA LEU A 666 -0.67 21.19 9.61
C LEU A 666 0.46 22.20 9.79
N ALA A 667 1.71 21.75 9.62
CA ALA A 667 2.91 22.57 9.69
C ALA A 667 3.69 22.49 8.38
N ILE A 668 4.04 23.64 7.81
CA ILE A 668 4.90 23.77 6.64
C ILE A 668 6.10 24.65 7.02
N SER A 669 7.31 24.18 6.71
CA SER A 669 8.53 24.96 6.88
C SER A 669 9.49 24.78 5.71
N ASN A 670 10.17 25.86 5.30
CA ASN A 670 11.25 25.84 4.30
C ASN A 670 10.88 25.09 3.01
N SER A 671 9.64 25.20 2.55
CA SER A 671 9.15 24.39 1.43
C SER A 671 8.71 25.25 0.26
N VAL A 672 8.77 24.68 -0.94
CA VAL A 672 8.47 25.34 -2.20
C VAL A 672 7.29 24.64 -2.86
N PHE A 673 6.28 25.42 -3.26
CA PHE A 673 5.07 24.96 -3.93
C PHE A 673 4.87 25.72 -5.23
N THR A 674 5.03 25.03 -6.36
CA THR A 674 4.97 25.63 -7.70
C THR A 674 3.95 24.94 -8.58
N ASN A 675 3.29 25.73 -9.43
CA ASN A 675 2.47 25.26 -10.56
C ASN A 675 1.38 24.23 -10.20
N SER A 676 0.96 24.16 -8.94
CA SER A 676 -0.03 23.19 -8.48
C SER A 676 -1.44 23.75 -8.67
N SER A 677 -2.41 22.85 -8.91
CA SER A 677 -3.76 23.28 -9.29
C SER A 677 -4.88 22.44 -8.69
N ALA A 678 -5.99 23.09 -8.37
CA ALA A 678 -7.20 22.47 -7.85
C ALA A 678 -8.43 22.98 -8.62
N SER A 679 -9.35 22.10 -9.03
CA SER A 679 -10.56 22.55 -9.75
C SER A 679 -11.57 23.28 -8.86
N ALA A 680 -11.50 23.09 -7.53
CA ALA A 680 -12.30 23.79 -6.54
C ALA A 680 -11.43 24.73 -5.67
N ASN A 681 -11.08 24.33 -4.45
CA ASN A 681 -10.44 25.20 -3.46
C ASN A 681 -9.00 24.77 -3.15
N GLY A 682 -8.11 25.73 -2.94
CA GLY A 682 -6.75 25.50 -2.46
C GLY A 682 -5.88 24.84 -3.52
N GLY A 683 -5.32 25.63 -4.43
CA GLY A 683 -4.45 25.12 -5.50
C GLY A 683 -3.22 24.37 -4.98
N VAL A 684 -2.82 24.63 -3.73
CA VAL A 684 -1.85 23.82 -2.98
C VAL A 684 -2.53 23.09 -1.84
N LEU A 685 -3.12 23.83 -0.92
CA LEU A 685 -3.59 23.33 0.35
C LEU A 685 -5.07 23.64 0.54
N HIS A 686 -5.85 22.62 0.88
CA HIS A 686 -7.19 22.79 1.41
C HIS A 686 -7.31 22.17 2.80
N LEU A 687 -7.84 22.96 3.73
CA LEU A 687 -8.01 22.61 5.13
C LEU A 687 -9.45 22.79 5.55
N THR A 688 -10.08 21.71 5.99
CA THR A 688 -11.38 21.74 6.65
C THR A 688 -11.18 21.48 8.13
N THR A 689 -11.72 22.34 9.00
CA THR A 689 -11.72 22.08 10.48
C THR A 689 -10.33 21.71 11.04
N CYS A 690 -9.28 22.36 10.50
CA CYS A 690 -7.88 22.18 10.85
C CYS A 690 -7.19 23.54 11.06
N THR A 691 -6.13 23.56 11.85
CA THR A 691 -5.24 24.74 11.98
C THR A 691 -3.97 24.55 11.17
N ALA A 692 -3.35 25.65 10.75
CA ALA A 692 -2.08 25.58 10.04
C ALA A 692 -1.07 26.66 10.42
N SER A 693 0.20 26.27 10.38
CA SER A 693 1.36 27.16 10.46
C SER A 693 2.24 27.00 9.22
N VAL A 694 2.57 28.10 8.58
CA VAL A 694 3.44 28.17 7.40
C VAL A 694 4.58 29.12 7.71
N ASP A 695 5.82 28.62 7.65
CA ASP A 695 7.02 29.41 7.91
C ASP A 695 8.03 29.27 6.77
N ARG A 696 8.70 30.37 6.40
CA ARG A 696 9.82 30.38 5.43
C ARG A 696 9.55 29.61 4.14
N SER A 697 8.34 29.73 3.58
CA SER A 697 7.92 28.92 2.43
C SER A 697 7.52 29.76 1.23
N LEU A 698 7.62 29.18 0.04
CA LEU A 698 7.38 29.84 -1.25
C LEU A 698 6.21 29.20 -1.99
N PHE A 699 5.22 29.99 -2.41
CA PHE A 699 4.05 29.58 -3.18
C PHE A 699 3.99 30.38 -4.48
N THR A 700 4.30 29.75 -5.61
CA THR A 700 4.40 30.44 -6.90
C THR A 700 3.51 29.81 -7.97
N ASN A 701 2.74 30.63 -8.68
CA ASN A 701 1.92 30.23 -9.84
C ASN A 701 0.94 29.08 -9.56
N ASN A 702 0.38 29.00 -8.34
CA ASN A 702 -0.61 28.00 -8.00
C ASN A 702 -2.02 28.50 -8.33
N THR A 703 -2.91 27.59 -8.76
CA THR A 703 -4.23 27.96 -9.27
C THR A 703 -5.38 27.18 -8.64
N ALA A 704 -6.50 27.85 -8.38
CA ALA A 704 -7.74 27.20 -7.93
C ALA A 704 -8.95 27.71 -8.73
N GLY A 705 -9.92 26.84 -8.99
CA GLY A 705 -11.13 27.21 -9.72
C GLY A 705 -12.11 28.09 -8.93
N GLN A 706 -12.10 27.98 -7.60
CA GLN A 706 -12.95 28.74 -6.69
C GLN A 706 -12.11 29.58 -5.72
N SER A 707 -11.62 29.05 -4.61
CA SER A 707 -10.95 29.85 -3.58
C SER A 707 -9.48 29.50 -3.40
N ALA A 708 -8.62 30.50 -3.20
CA ALA A 708 -7.20 30.37 -2.90
C ALA A 708 -6.34 29.61 -3.91
N GLY A 709 -5.54 30.34 -4.68
CA GLY A 709 -4.53 29.72 -5.55
C GLY A 709 -3.52 28.91 -4.75
N ALA A 710 -3.21 29.31 -3.51
CA ALA A 710 -2.34 28.57 -2.60
C ALA A 710 -3.11 27.89 -1.46
N ILE A 711 -3.60 28.65 -0.47
CA ILE A 711 -4.12 28.10 0.80
C ILE A 711 -5.59 28.45 1.00
N ALA A 712 -6.46 27.44 0.93
CA ALA A 712 -7.87 27.56 1.28
C ALA A 712 -8.15 26.95 2.66
N MET A 713 -8.91 27.66 3.49
CA MET A 713 -9.40 27.18 4.78
C MET A 713 -10.90 27.37 4.93
N SER A 714 -11.58 26.32 5.40
CA SER A 714 -12.97 26.33 5.84
C SER A 714 -13.06 25.68 7.22
N SER A 715 -13.11 26.48 8.28
CA SER A 715 -13.19 25.99 9.66
C SER A 715 -14.50 26.45 10.26
N LEU A 716 -15.41 25.48 10.45
CA LEU A 716 -16.69 25.65 11.13
C LEU A 716 -16.58 24.99 12.50
N GLY A 717 -16.31 25.78 13.55
CA GLY A 717 -16.44 25.28 14.92
C GLY A 717 -15.42 25.84 15.91
N ILE A 718 -15.83 26.85 16.69
CA ILE A 718 -15.52 26.89 18.13
C ILE A 718 -16.81 27.25 18.90
N PRO A 719 -17.11 26.56 20.02
CA PRO A 719 -18.20 26.89 20.94
C PRO A 719 -17.91 28.11 21.84
N THR A 720 -18.54 29.23 21.48
CA THR A 720 -19.34 30.19 22.31
C THR A 720 -19.06 30.50 23.79
N SER A 721 -18.01 30.05 24.49
CA SER A 721 -17.97 30.23 25.96
C SER A 721 -16.83 31.06 26.57
N THR A 722 -15.67 31.29 25.92
CA THR A 722 -14.62 32.18 26.47
C THR A 722 -13.81 32.86 25.38
N ILE A 723 -14.26 34.03 24.96
CA ILE A 723 -13.51 34.88 24.04
C ILE A 723 -12.74 35.89 24.87
N PRO A 724 -11.43 36.07 24.64
CA PRO A 724 -10.69 37.18 25.20
C PRO A 724 -11.32 38.51 24.75
N GLU A 725 -12.14 39.13 25.60
CA GLU A 725 -12.67 40.46 25.33
C GLU A 725 -11.57 41.50 25.53
N GLY A 726 -11.19 42.20 24.45
CA GLY A 726 -10.34 43.39 24.51
C GLY A 726 -9.16 43.40 23.52
N PRO A 727 -8.56 44.58 23.29
CA PRO A 727 -7.49 44.75 22.31
C PRO A 727 -6.18 44.02 22.68
N ALA A 728 -5.95 43.67 23.95
CA ALA A 728 -4.72 42.99 24.41
C ALA A 728 -4.82 41.44 24.49
N ALA A 729 -5.89 40.87 23.94
CA ALA A 729 -6.18 39.44 23.97
C ALA A 729 -5.18 38.55 23.19
N SER A 730 -4.79 37.41 23.76
CA SER A 730 -4.07 36.33 23.04
C SER A 730 -5.08 35.52 22.22
N TRP A 731 -5.20 35.83 20.93
CA TRP A 731 -6.07 35.10 20.00
C TRP A 731 -5.45 33.78 19.54
N TRP A 732 -6.33 32.84 19.20
CA TRP A 732 -5.95 31.54 18.65
C TRP A 732 -5.78 31.65 17.13
N HIS A 733 -4.67 31.14 16.58
CA HIS A 733 -4.42 31.18 15.14
C HIS A 733 -5.06 29.97 14.44
N SER A 734 -6.07 30.23 13.61
CA SER A 734 -6.53 29.29 12.61
C SER A 734 -5.48 29.09 11.53
N LEU A 735 -4.90 30.20 11.08
CA LEU A 735 -3.82 30.24 10.10
C LEU A 735 -2.74 31.20 10.59
N LEU A 736 -1.51 30.71 10.67
CA LEU A 736 -0.31 31.50 10.96
C LEU A 736 0.65 31.41 9.78
N VAL A 737 0.92 32.53 9.12
CA VAL A 737 1.89 32.63 8.01
C VAL A 737 3.02 33.56 8.42
N ARG A 738 4.26 33.06 8.37
CA ARG A 738 5.46 33.79 8.77
C ARG A 738 6.53 33.70 7.69
N ASN A 739 7.22 34.80 7.45
CA ASN A 739 8.43 34.84 6.60
C ASN A 739 8.25 34.15 5.24
N SER A 740 7.05 34.16 4.68
CA SER A 740 6.69 33.36 3.51
C SER A 740 6.35 34.24 2.32
N THR A 741 6.42 33.68 1.11
CA THR A 741 6.29 34.43 -0.14
C THR A 741 5.25 33.78 -1.06
N PHE A 742 4.31 34.60 -1.54
CA PHE A 742 3.22 34.20 -2.43
C PHE A 742 3.27 35.03 -3.71
N ILE A 743 3.60 34.41 -4.85
CA ILE A 743 3.81 35.09 -6.13
C ILE A 743 2.90 34.50 -7.20
N GLY A 744 2.13 35.34 -7.90
CA GLY A 744 1.42 34.92 -9.11
C GLY A 744 0.33 33.86 -8.88
N ASN A 745 -0.17 33.70 -7.65
CA ASN A 745 -1.23 32.74 -7.35
C ASN A 745 -2.58 33.29 -7.81
N ARG A 746 -3.46 32.41 -8.31
CA ARG A 746 -4.70 32.80 -8.98
C ARG A 746 -5.89 31.95 -8.55
N ALA A 747 -6.98 32.59 -8.15
CA ALA A 747 -8.26 31.94 -7.84
C ALA A 747 -9.43 32.87 -8.16
N ARG A 748 -10.67 32.39 -8.02
CA ARG A 748 -11.86 33.26 -8.14
C ARG A 748 -11.98 34.21 -6.95
N ASP A 749 -11.61 33.75 -5.76
CA ASP A 749 -11.63 34.50 -4.50
C ASP A 749 -10.35 34.22 -3.68
N GLY A 750 -9.74 35.27 -3.13
CA GLY A 750 -8.47 35.19 -2.41
C GLY A 750 -7.33 34.67 -3.30
N GLY A 751 -6.69 35.49 -4.13
CA GLY A 751 -5.78 34.98 -5.17
C GLY A 751 -4.68 34.04 -4.65
N ALA A 752 -4.09 34.34 -3.48
CA ALA A 752 -3.18 33.44 -2.78
C ALA A 752 -3.86 32.69 -1.63
N ILE A 753 -4.52 33.40 -0.72
CA ILE A 753 -5.10 32.84 0.50
C ILE A 753 -6.58 33.20 0.56
N SER A 754 -7.41 32.20 0.90
CA SER A 754 -8.82 32.40 1.20
C SER A 754 -9.20 31.63 2.45
N THR A 755 -9.69 32.32 3.47
CA THR A 755 -10.07 31.70 4.74
C THR A 755 -11.51 32.05 5.10
N VAL A 756 -12.28 31.04 5.48
CA VAL A 756 -13.56 31.18 6.18
C VAL A 756 -13.40 30.45 7.51
N THR A 757 -13.15 31.18 8.60
CA THR A 757 -12.77 30.58 9.88
C THR A 757 -13.24 31.36 11.08
N SER A 758 -13.43 30.67 12.21
CA SER A 758 -13.76 31.27 13.49
C SER A 758 -12.62 31.93 14.25
N GLY A 759 -11.37 31.84 13.77
CA GLY A 759 -10.17 32.24 14.52
C GLY A 759 -9.26 33.22 13.82
N MET A 760 -8.10 33.48 14.42
CA MET A 760 -7.17 34.48 13.92
C MET A 760 -6.45 34.01 12.67
N VAL A 761 -6.40 34.89 11.68
CA VAL A 761 -5.53 34.80 10.52
C VAL A 761 -4.38 35.77 10.75
N GLY A 762 -3.19 35.25 11.04
CA GLY A 762 -1.99 36.04 11.32
C GLY A 762 -0.98 35.95 10.19
N LEU A 763 -0.65 37.08 9.58
CA LEU A 763 0.31 37.21 8.50
C LEU A 763 1.47 38.10 8.97
N TYR A 764 2.68 37.53 9.08
CA TYR A 764 3.85 38.22 9.63
C TYR A 764 5.06 38.12 8.71
N GLY A 765 5.75 39.22 8.47
CA GLY A 765 7.03 39.20 7.75
C GLY A 765 6.95 38.63 6.33
N SER A 766 5.77 38.65 5.69
CA SER A 766 5.49 37.87 4.48
C SER A 766 5.26 38.75 3.25
N VAL A 767 5.48 38.18 2.06
CA VAL A 767 5.38 38.86 0.77
C VAL A 767 4.24 38.29 -0.05
N PHE A 768 3.38 39.17 -0.57
CA PHE A 768 2.32 38.84 -1.51
C PHE A 768 2.48 39.70 -2.75
N ASP A 769 2.96 39.09 -3.84
CA ASP A 769 3.23 39.78 -5.09
C ASP A 769 2.42 39.22 -6.26
N SER A 770 1.79 40.11 -7.03
CA SER A 770 1.18 39.75 -8.32
C SER A 770 0.10 38.65 -8.22
N ASN A 771 -0.57 38.52 -7.08
CA ASN A 771 -1.66 37.54 -6.91
C ASN A 771 -2.98 38.10 -7.45
N VAL A 772 -3.84 37.22 -7.96
CA VAL A 772 -5.03 37.61 -8.73
C VAL A 772 -6.29 36.87 -8.27
N ALA A 773 -7.31 37.62 -7.88
CA ALA A 773 -8.67 37.13 -7.65
C ALA A 773 -9.58 37.47 -8.84
N LEU A 774 -10.10 36.46 -9.54
CA LEU A 774 -10.77 36.57 -10.85
C LEU A 774 -12.24 36.88 -10.84
N GLY A 775 -12.94 36.58 -9.76
CA GLY A 775 -14.39 36.69 -9.72
C GLY A 775 -14.93 37.53 -8.59
N VAL A 776 -14.22 37.58 -7.45
CA VAL A 776 -14.76 38.20 -6.25
C VAL A 776 -13.73 39.10 -5.56
N HIS A 777 -13.15 38.71 -4.42
CA HIS A 777 -12.45 39.63 -3.53
C HIS A 777 -11.03 39.18 -3.22
N GLY A 778 -10.21 40.10 -2.69
CA GLY A 778 -8.93 39.80 -2.07
C GLY A 778 -7.88 39.31 -3.06
N GLY A 779 -7.27 40.22 -3.81
CA GLY A 779 -6.32 39.84 -4.86
C GLY A 779 -5.16 38.99 -4.35
N ALA A 780 -4.69 39.25 -3.12
CA ALA A 780 -3.83 38.34 -2.39
C ALA A 780 -4.59 37.51 -1.35
N VAL A 781 -5.34 38.17 -0.46
CA VAL A 781 -5.93 37.53 0.72
C VAL A 781 -7.42 37.88 0.84
N SER A 782 -8.25 36.86 1.00
CA SER A 782 -9.68 36.99 1.34
C SER A 782 -9.92 36.32 2.70
N ALA A 783 -10.21 37.11 3.73
CA ALA A 783 -10.43 36.61 5.09
C ALA A 783 -11.88 36.89 5.55
N ARG A 784 -12.64 35.85 5.86
CA ARG A 784 -14.05 35.98 6.25
C ARG A 784 -14.40 35.13 7.47
N SER A 785 -15.48 35.51 8.14
CA SER A 785 -16.18 34.70 9.13
C SER A 785 -17.21 33.78 8.46
N PRO A 786 -17.43 32.55 8.96
CA PRO A 786 -18.66 31.81 8.67
C PRO A 786 -19.89 32.58 9.20
N LEU A 787 -20.98 32.57 8.44
CA LEU A 787 -22.20 33.36 8.73
C LEU A 787 -22.78 33.01 10.12
N SER A 788 -23.34 34.02 10.80
CA SER A 788 -24.17 33.95 12.03
C SER A 788 -23.50 33.67 13.41
N MET A 789 -22.17 33.84 13.55
CA MET A 789 -21.50 33.73 14.86
C MET A 789 -21.02 35.10 15.37
N SER A 790 -21.42 35.48 16.59
CA SER A 790 -21.29 36.85 17.11
C SER A 790 -19.89 37.24 17.61
N PHE A 791 -18.91 36.35 17.74
CA PHE A 791 -17.63 36.68 18.38
C PHE A 791 -16.50 35.68 18.04
N GLY A 792 -15.25 36.15 17.87
CA GLY A 792 -14.05 35.29 17.88
C GLY A 792 -13.01 35.47 16.76
N HIS A 793 -13.24 36.36 15.78
CA HIS A 793 -12.49 36.40 14.52
C HIS A 793 -11.52 37.58 14.47
N ALA A 794 -10.27 37.35 14.06
CA ALA A 794 -9.27 38.40 13.94
C ALA A 794 -8.42 38.27 12.67
N LEU A 795 -8.03 39.40 12.10
CA LEU A 795 -7.04 39.49 11.04
C LEU A 795 -5.89 40.36 11.53
N GLU A 796 -4.68 39.80 11.54
CA GLU A 796 -3.45 40.53 11.87
C GLU A 796 -2.47 40.45 10.71
N ILE A 797 -2.03 41.62 10.24
CA ILE A 797 -1.03 41.78 9.19
C ILE A 797 0.08 42.64 9.77
N SER A 798 1.28 42.06 9.93
CA SER A 798 2.42 42.81 10.43
C SER A 798 3.67 42.58 9.60
N SER A 799 4.44 43.64 9.36
CA SER A 799 5.71 43.55 8.63
C SER A 799 5.58 42.88 7.25
N CYS A 800 4.43 43.04 6.59
CA CYS A 800 4.14 42.39 5.31
C CYS A 800 4.27 43.35 4.14
N ARG A 801 4.65 42.81 2.98
CA ARG A 801 4.69 43.56 1.71
C ARG A 801 3.69 42.97 0.72
N LEU A 802 2.70 43.77 0.33
CA LEU A 802 1.66 43.41 -0.61
C LEU A 802 1.77 44.30 -1.85
N THR A 803 2.27 43.72 -2.94
CA THR A 803 2.60 44.45 -4.17
C THR A 803 1.86 43.91 -5.38
N SER A 804 1.36 44.80 -6.24
CA SER A 804 0.84 44.44 -7.56
C SER A 804 -0.30 43.40 -7.57
N ASN A 805 -1.05 43.27 -6.47
CA ASN A 805 -2.15 42.32 -6.38
C ASN A 805 -3.42 42.90 -7.02
N PHE A 806 -4.25 42.02 -7.59
CA PHE A 806 -5.43 42.43 -8.36
C PHE A 806 -6.70 41.67 -7.96
N ALA A 807 -7.80 42.40 -7.75
CA ALA A 807 -9.14 41.82 -7.52
C ALA A 807 -10.19 42.42 -8.48
N TYR A 808 -11.11 41.57 -8.98
CA TYR A 808 -12.21 42.03 -9.83
C TYR A 808 -13.32 42.79 -9.08
N ALA A 809 -13.49 42.61 -7.77
CA ALA A 809 -14.46 43.38 -6.98
C ALA A 809 -13.79 44.21 -5.87
N TYR A 810 -13.55 43.62 -4.69
CA TYR A 810 -13.10 44.37 -3.51
C TYR A 810 -11.72 43.91 -3.04
N GLY A 811 -10.93 44.85 -2.49
CA GLY A 811 -9.69 44.51 -1.80
C GLY A 811 -8.62 44.02 -2.75
N GLY A 812 -8.03 44.92 -3.54
CA GLY A 812 -7.04 44.58 -4.56
C GLY A 812 -5.85 43.81 -3.99
N ALA A 813 -5.43 44.10 -2.76
CA ALA A 813 -4.55 43.22 -2.00
C ALA A 813 -5.32 42.35 -1.01
N VAL A 814 -6.06 42.98 -0.10
CA VAL A 814 -6.72 42.29 1.01
C VAL A 814 -8.19 42.66 1.05
N PHE A 815 -9.02 41.63 1.14
CA PHE A 815 -10.41 41.76 1.48
C PHE A 815 -10.67 41.06 2.80
N THR A 816 -11.42 41.73 3.67
CA THR A 816 -12.01 41.11 4.84
C THR A 816 -13.50 41.37 4.91
N GLY A 817 -14.23 40.32 5.31
CA GLY A 817 -15.59 40.46 5.81
C GLY A 817 -15.60 40.94 7.26
N VAL A 818 -16.68 40.62 7.96
CA VAL A 818 -16.86 40.99 9.37
C VAL A 818 -15.85 40.24 10.25
N MET A 819 -15.01 41.02 10.95
CA MET A 819 -14.02 40.56 11.93
C MET A 819 -14.20 41.34 13.23
N ASN A 820 -13.87 40.75 14.38
CA ASN A 820 -13.88 41.47 15.66
C ASN A 820 -12.67 42.41 15.77
N VAL A 821 -11.51 41.95 15.30
CA VAL A 821 -10.26 42.70 15.36
C VAL A 821 -9.58 42.67 14.01
N VAL A 822 -9.22 43.85 13.51
CA VAL A 822 -8.34 43.99 12.34
C VAL A 822 -7.16 44.85 12.74
N ARG A 823 -5.95 44.31 12.63
CA ARG A 823 -4.70 45.03 12.87
C ARG A 823 -3.79 44.96 11.66
N ILE A 824 -3.31 46.11 11.23
CA ILE A 824 -2.29 46.23 10.20
C ILE A 824 -1.16 47.06 10.78
N SER A 825 0.05 46.53 10.85
CA SER A 825 1.20 47.24 11.40
C SER A 825 2.45 47.09 10.55
N ASN A 826 3.28 48.13 10.47
CA ASN A 826 4.62 48.05 9.87
C ASN A 826 4.64 47.45 8.45
N SER A 827 3.58 47.65 7.66
CA SER A 827 3.37 46.93 6.39
C SER A 827 3.32 47.88 5.19
N SER A 828 3.47 47.36 3.97
CA SER A 828 3.42 48.16 2.74
C SER A 828 2.44 47.56 1.72
N PHE A 829 1.48 48.35 1.26
CA PHE A 829 0.52 48.05 0.20
C PHE A 829 0.83 48.93 -1.00
N VAL A 830 1.47 48.38 -2.03
CA VAL A 830 1.95 49.17 -3.17
C VAL A 830 1.44 48.66 -4.50
N SER A 831 0.86 49.55 -5.31
CA SER A 831 0.40 49.23 -6.68
C SER A 831 -0.65 48.11 -6.76
N ASN A 832 -1.48 47.97 -5.73
CA ASN A 832 -2.58 47.00 -5.75
C ASN A 832 -3.82 47.62 -6.40
N ALA A 833 -4.61 46.79 -7.08
CA ALA A 833 -5.73 47.26 -7.90
C ALA A 833 -7.02 46.47 -7.65
N ALA A 834 -8.13 47.18 -7.46
CA ALA A 834 -9.47 46.63 -7.38
C ALA A 834 -10.33 47.19 -8.52
N GLN A 835 -11.12 46.34 -9.18
CA GLN A 835 -12.04 46.80 -10.21
C GLN A 835 -13.30 47.46 -9.66
N ASP A 836 -13.67 47.29 -8.39
CA ASP A 836 -14.78 48.02 -7.76
C ASP A 836 -14.26 48.97 -6.66
N SER A 837 -13.89 48.45 -5.48
CA SER A 837 -13.52 49.29 -4.33
C SER A 837 -12.35 48.72 -3.49
N GLY A 838 -11.57 49.57 -2.85
CA GLY A 838 -10.50 49.16 -1.93
C GLY A 838 -9.28 48.60 -2.66
N GLY A 839 -8.55 49.43 -3.40
CA GLY A 839 -7.40 48.97 -4.20
C GLY A 839 -6.30 48.30 -3.35
N GLY A 840 -6.01 48.86 -2.18
CA GLY A 840 -5.14 48.24 -1.18
C GLY A 840 -5.89 47.25 -0.28
N PHE A 841 -6.81 47.78 0.54
CA PHE A 841 -7.55 47.03 1.55
C PHE A 841 -9.05 47.37 1.50
N ALA A 842 -9.89 46.35 1.64
CA ALA A 842 -11.34 46.51 1.77
C ALA A 842 -11.88 45.74 2.98
N LEU A 843 -12.66 46.43 3.82
CA LEU A 843 -13.50 45.83 4.85
C LEU A 843 -14.96 46.10 4.49
N VAL A 844 -15.72 45.02 4.25
CA VAL A 844 -17.10 45.11 3.77
C VAL A 844 -18.02 44.24 4.61
N MET A 845 -19.12 44.81 5.08
CA MET A 845 -20.22 44.06 5.70
C MET A 845 -21.25 43.71 4.64
N GLU A 846 -21.44 42.41 4.40
CA GLU A 846 -22.24 41.91 3.28
C GLU A 846 -23.72 41.72 3.64
N ASN A 847 -24.07 41.48 4.92
CA ASN A 847 -25.46 41.29 5.36
C ASN A 847 -25.91 42.26 6.45
N LYS A 848 -27.21 42.60 6.42
CA LYS A 848 -27.86 43.45 7.44
C LYS A 848 -27.92 42.79 8.82
N ASP A 849 -27.94 41.46 8.83
CA ASP A 849 -27.94 40.61 10.02
C ASP A 849 -26.53 40.25 10.51
N ASP A 850 -25.48 40.77 9.85
CA ASP A 850 -24.12 40.72 10.39
C ASP A 850 -24.01 41.68 11.59
N ILE A 851 -24.62 41.33 12.72
CA ILE A 851 -24.61 42.13 13.97
C ILE A 851 -23.29 41.96 14.74
N ALA A 852 -22.23 41.44 14.11
CA ALA A 852 -20.94 41.32 14.76
C ALA A 852 -20.30 42.71 14.85
N ARG A 853 -20.14 43.19 16.09
CA ARG A 853 -19.43 44.43 16.39
C ARG A 853 -17.98 44.23 15.97
N LEU A 854 -17.53 44.88 14.88
CA LEU A 854 -16.12 45.23 14.75
C LEU A 854 -15.77 45.93 16.06
N ILE A 855 -14.85 45.34 16.83
CA ILE A 855 -14.48 45.83 18.17
C ILE A 855 -13.32 46.79 18.02
N HIS A 856 -12.38 46.50 17.10
CA HIS A 856 -11.14 47.23 16.96
C HIS A 856 -10.63 47.19 15.52
N LEU A 857 -10.37 48.37 14.95
CA LEU A 857 -9.62 48.55 13.71
C LEU A 857 -8.42 49.45 14.00
N GLU A 858 -7.23 48.94 13.73
CA GLU A 858 -5.98 49.68 13.92
C GLU A 858 -5.07 49.48 12.72
N ILE A 859 -4.60 50.60 12.17
CA ILE A 859 -3.54 50.60 11.15
C ILE A 859 -2.42 51.49 11.67
N SER A 860 -1.25 50.90 11.90
CA SER A 860 -0.08 51.61 12.41
C SER A 860 1.13 51.50 11.48
N ASN A 861 1.91 52.56 11.32
CA ASN A 861 3.20 52.57 10.61
C ASN A 861 3.16 51.86 9.24
N THR A 862 2.15 52.17 8.43
CA THR A 862 1.86 51.42 7.19
C THR A 862 1.92 52.35 5.98
N GLU A 863 2.48 51.86 4.88
CA GLU A 863 2.52 52.56 3.60
C GLU A 863 1.44 52.03 2.67
N MET A 864 0.65 52.92 2.07
CA MET A 864 -0.32 52.60 1.02
C MET A 864 -0.07 53.48 -0.19
N LEU A 865 0.68 52.99 -1.17
CA LEU A 865 1.16 53.79 -2.30
C LEU A 865 0.64 53.27 -3.63
N ARG A 866 0.18 54.18 -4.51
CA ARG A 866 -0.18 53.83 -5.91
C ARG A 866 -1.27 52.77 -6.04
N ASN A 867 -2.14 52.64 -5.04
CA ASN A 867 -3.24 51.68 -5.10
C ASN A 867 -4.44 52.28 -5.85
N THR A 868 -5.11 51.48 -6.67
CA THR A 868 -6.15 51.96 -7.58
C THR A 868 -7.46 51.20 -7.39
N ALA A 869 -8.58 51.91 -7.29
CA ALA A 869 -9.92 51.36 -7.38
C ALA A 869 -10.72 52.11 -8.46
N THR A 870 -11.70 51.48 -9.12
CA THR A 870 -12.51 52.24 -10.10
C THR A 870 -13.56 53.11 -9.43
N ARG A 871 -14.17 52.65 -8.32
CA ARG A 871 -15.30 53.30 -7.67
C ARG A 871 -14.92 54.00 -6.37
N ASP A 872 -14.45 53.25 -5.36
CA ASP A 872 -14.30 53.77 -4.00
C ASP A 872 -12.99 53.34 -3.34
N GLY A 873 -12.29 54.24 -2.66
CA GLY A 873 -11.19 53.88 -1.77
C GLY A 873 -9.98 53.28 -2.50
N GLY A 874 -9.15 54.11 -3.13
CA GLY A 874 -7.96 53.63 -3.84
C GLY A 874 -7.00 52.87 -2.93
N ALA A 875 -6.72 53.39 -1.73
CA ALA A 875 -5.97 52.67 -0.69
C ALA A 875 -6.90 51.85 0.22
N LEU A 876 -7.89 52.50 0.84
CA LEU A 876 -8.73 51.92 1.88
C LEU A 876 -10.22 52.10 1.58
N TYR A 877 -10.98 51.01 1.65
CA TYR A 877 -12.45 51.05 1.57
C TYR A 877 -13.07 50.39 2.80
N LEU A 878 -13.90 51.15 3.52
CA LEU A 878 -14.61 50.70 4.72
C LEU A 878 -16.12 50.83 4.50
N ALA A 879 -16.83 49.69 4.46
CA ALA A 879 -18.27 49.65 4.27
C ALA A 879 -18.95 48.90 5.41
N ALA A 880 -19.45 49.65 6.41
CA ALA A 880 -20.03 49.10 7.63
C ALA A 880 -21.12 50.03 8.22
N ALA A 881 -22.16 49.42 8.82
CA ALA A 881 -23.23 50.06 9.59
C ALA A 881 -22.75 50.75 10.88
N MET A 882 -21.81 50.11 11.57
CA MET A 882 -21.24 50.55 12.85
C MET A 882 -19.73 50.33 12.80
N LEU A 883 -18.95 51.41 12.74
CA LEU A 883 -17.51 51.35 12.91
C LEU A 883 -17.15 51.88 14.31
N PRO A 884 -16.48 51.08 15.17
CA PRO A 884 -15.87 51.63 16.38
C PRO A 884 -14.81 52.67 15.99
N PRO A 885 -14.33 53.51 16.93
CA PRO A 885 -13.21 54.41 16.67
C PRO A 885 -12.05 53.63 16.06
N ALA A 886 -11.67 53.98 14.82
CA ALA A 886 -10.53 53.38 14.15
C ALA A 886 -9.32 54.28 14.36
N VAL A 887 -8.21 53.68 14.79
CA VAL A 887 -6.96 54.40 15.04
C VAL A 887 -6.04 54.17 13.85
N LEU A 888 -5.71 55.24 13.15
CA LEU A 888 -4.75 55.24 12.05
C LEU A 888 -3.54 56.06 12.48
N HIS A 889 -2.44 55.39 12.81
CA HIS A 889 -1.23 56.03 13.32
C HIS A 889 -0.04 55.81 12.38
N GLY A 890 0.73 56.84 12.02
CA GLY A 890 1.91 56.68 11.16
C GLY A 890 1.57 56.13 9.76
N LEU A 891 0.42 56.51 9.18
CA LEU A 891 -0.01 56.07 7.85
C LEU A 891 0.56 56.99 6.76
N THR A 892 1.26 56.40 5.78
CA THR A 892 1.71 57.12 4.57
C THR A 892 0.88 56.69 3.37
N ALA A 893 0.08 57.60 2.78
CA ALA A 893 -0.80 57.26 1.65
C ALA A 893 -0.66 58.24 0.47
N ARG A 894 -0.03 57.82 -0.63
CA ARG A 894 0.24 58.70 -1.78
C ARG A 894 -0.09 58.07 -3.12
N ASN A 895 -0.53 58.89 -4.06
CA ASN A 895 -0.86 58.53 -5.44
C ASN A 895 -1.89 57.41 -5.53
N ASN A 896 -2.82 57.33 -4.57
CA ASN A 896 -3.90 56.35 -4.62
C ASN A 896 -5.09 56.95 -5.38
N THR A 897 -5.72 56.19 -6.26
CA THR A 897 -6.74 56.72 -7.18
C THR A 897 -8.05 55.96 -7.10
N ALA A 898 -9.17 56.66 -6.94
CA ALA A 898 -10.52 56.14 -7.08
C ALA A 898 -11.49 57.24 -7.53
N ALA A 899 -12.68 56.89 -8.02
CA ALA A 899 -13.70 57.88 -8.36
C ALA A 899 -14.23 58.63 -7.11
N ARG A 900 -14.24 57.97 -5.95
CA ARG A 900 -14.62 58.55 -4.65
C ARG A 900 -13.60 58.13 -3.58
N GLY A 901 -12.82 59.09 -3.10
CA GLY A 901 -11.83 58.90 -2.04
C GLY A 901 -10.64 58.06 -2.49
N GLY A 902 -9.64 58.69 -3.09
CA GLY A 902 -8.39 58.06 -3.50
C GLY A 902 -7.65 57.38 -2.36
N VAL A 903 -7.59 57.99 -1.18
CA VAL A 903 -6.98 57.36 0.01
C VAL A 903 -8.00 56.54 0.78
N LEU A 904 -9.12 57.14 1.20
CA LEU A 904 -10.13 56.43 1.97
C LEU A 904 -11.53 56.78 1.51
N SER A 905 -12.37 55.75 1.39
CA SER A 905 -13.81 55.88 1.19
C SER A 905 -14.58 55.10 2.25
N MET A 906 -15.56 55.79 2.87
CA MET A 906 -16.44 55.24 3.88
C MET A 906 -17.90 55.37 3.44
N ILE A 907 -18.54 54.24 3.13
CA ILE A 907 -19.91 54.22 2.59
C ILE A 907 -20.73 53.13 3.31
N PRO A 908 -21.91 53.45 3.87
CA PRO A 908 -22.76 52.45 4.49
C PRO A 908 -23.38 51.52 3.40
N PRO A 909 -23.60 50.24 3.69
CA PRO A 909 -24.47 49.40 2.87
C PRO A 909 -25.91 49.97 2.84
N TYR A 910 -26.57 49.90 1.69
CA TYR A 910 -27.85 50.56 1.39
C TYR A 910 -28.90 50.49 2.52
N SER A 911 -29.52 51.63 2.85
CA SER A 911 -30.71 51.82 3.72
C SER A 911 -30.55 51.71 5.25
N TRP A 912 -29.33 51.75 5.80
CA TRP A 912 -29.09 51.61 7.25
C TRP A 912 -28.83 52.96 7.92
N GLU A 913 -29.37 53.18 9.13
CA GLU A 913 -29.13 54.39 9.93
C GLU A 913 -27.68 54.43 10.43
N TRP A 914 -26.99 55.56 10.22
CA TRP A 914 -25.61 55.78 10.66
C TRP A 914 -25.53 55.95 12.18
N MET A 915 -24.49 55.37 12.80
CA MET A 915 -23.96 55.82 14.08
C MET A 915 -22.65 56.61 13.86
N PRO A 916 -22.41 57.73 14.58
CA PRO A 916 -21.21 58.54 14.38
C PRO A 916 -19.96 57.68 14.62
N SER A 917 -19.16 57.52 13.58
CA SER A 917 -17.88 56.82 13.61
C SER A 917 -16.78 57.88 13.62
N VAL A 918 -15.83 57.77 14.55
CA VAL A 918 -14.67 58.68 14.62
C VAL A 918 -13.46 57.95 14.05
N LEU A 919 -12.88 58.52 12.99
CA LEU A 919 -11.57 58.10 12.51
C LEU A 919 -10.54 59.07 13.07
N ILE A 920 -9.54 58.54 13.79
CA ILE A 920 -8.48 59.36 14.38
C ILE A 920 -7.21 59.11 13.57
N PHE A 921 -6.72 60.15 12.91
CA PHE A 921 -5.38 60.15 12.33
C PHE A 921 -4.38 60.76 13.31
N GLU A 922 -3.36 59.98 13.66
CA GLU A 922 -2.20 60.39 14.45
C GLU A 922 -0.95 60.24 13.58
N GLU A 923 -0.31 61.32 13.14
CA GLU A 923 0.86 61.27 12.23
C GLU A 923 0.53 60.70 10.83
N TYR A 924 -0.19 61.49 10.02
CA TYR A 924 -0.53 61.15 8.62
C TYR A 924 0.37 61.87 7.61
N ALA A 925 0.83 61.15 6.59
CA ALA A 925 1.61 61.73 5.48
C ALA A 925 1.08 61.26 4.11
N GLY A 926 0.23 62.07 3.45
CA GLY A 926 -0.40 61.63 2.21
C GLY A 926 -1.38 62.60 1.57
N ASP A 927 -1.99 62.18 0.46
CA ASP A 927 -3.01 62.95 -0.26
C ASP A 927 -4.29 63.03 0.59
N MET A 928 -4.89 64.21 0.76
CA MET A 928 -6.17 64.35 1.50
C MET A 928 -7.39 64.08 0.61
N ASP A 929 -7.45 62.91 -0.03
CA ASP A 929 -8.58 62.50 -0.86
C ASP A 929 -9.46 61.48 -0.10
N PHE A 930 -10.33 62.04 0.73
CA PHE A 930 -11.26 61.33 1.60
C PHE A 930 -12.70 61.50 1.11
N TYR A 931 -13.46 60.41 1.09
CA TYR A 931 -14.90 60.45 0.80
C TYR A 931 -15.70 59.77 1.92
N THR A 932 -16.62 60.51 2.54
CA THR A 932 -17.58 60.00 3.52
C THR A 932 -19.00 60.41 3.12
N ARG A 933 -19.99 59.54 3.31
CA ARG A 933 -21.39 59.86 2.97
C ARG A 933 -22.10 60.62 4.10
N GLU A 934 -21.86 60.25 5.37
CA GLU A 934 -22.31 60.93 6.59
C GLU A 934 -21.39 60.55 7.77
N GLY A 935 -20.36 61.34 8.13
CA GLY A 935 -19.45 61.03 9.26
C GLY A 935 -18.30 62.03 9.41
N SER A 936 -17.74 62.18 10.61
CA SER A 936 -16.64 63.13 10.93
C SER A 936 -15.27 62.43 10.88
N VAL A 937 -14.34 62.99 10.10
CA VAL A 937 -12.93 62.59 10.10
C VAL A 937 -12.15 63.59 10.96
N ASP A 938 -11.47 63.13 12.01
CA ASP A 938 -10.62 63.99 12.83
C ASP A 938 -9.14 63.74 12.48
N ILE A 939 -8.47 64.77 11.98
CA ILE A 939 -7.07 64.71 11.55
C ILE A 939 -6.24 65.57 12.49
N THR A 940 -5.41 64.93 13.31
CA THR A 940 -4.52 65.62 14.25
C THR A 940 -3.05 65.44 13.85
N GLY A 941 -2.29 66.55 13.75
CA GLY A 941 -0.84 66.51 13.53
C GLY A 941 -0.34 66.48 12.07
N LEU A 942 -0.91 67.30 11.17
CA LEU A 942 -0.39 67.50 9.81
C LEU A 942 0.99 68.17 9.83
N SER A 943 2.02 67.54 9.24
CA SER A 943 3.30 68.19 8.91
C SER A 943 3.32 68.59 7.42
N GLU A 944 3.37 69.90 7.16
CA GLU A 944 3.63 70.62 5.90
C GLU A 944 3.09 70.03 4.57
N TYR A 945 2.08 70.72 4.04
CA TYR A 945 1.48 70.52 2.71
C TYR A 945 2.09 71.51 1.70
N ASP A 946 2.51 71.01 0.53
CA ASP A 946 2.83 71.84 -0.64
C ASP A 946 1.56 71.95 -1.50
N HIS A 947 1.20 73.19 -1.82
CA HIS A 947 -0.12 73.57 -2.32
C HIS A 947 -0.13 73.52 -3.85
N ASP A 948 -0.96 72.67 -4.47
CA ASP A 948 -1.57 72.98 -5.78
C ASP A 948 -2.80 72.09 -6.05
N ASP A 949 -3.80 72.70 -6.69
CA ASP A 949 -5.09 72.18 -7.16
C ASP A 949 -6.28 72.20 -6.17
N GLY A 950 -6.97 73.34 -6.18
CA GLY A 950 -8.14 73.65 -5.38
C GLY A 950 -9.35 72.75 -5.57
N LYS A 951 -9.57 71.88 -4.57
CA LYS A 951 -10.89 71.35 -4.20
C LYS A 951 -11.10 71.57 -2.71
N SER A 952 -12.13 72.34 -2.37
CA SER A 952 -12.50 72.67 -0.99
C SER A 952 -13.01 71.44 -0.24
N LEU A 953 -12.43 71.16 0.93
CA LEU A 953 -13.09 70.41 2.01
C LEU A 953 -14.12 71.35 2.65
N ASN A 954 -15.39 70.93 2.69
CA ASN A 954 -16.38 71.54 3.58
C ASN A 954 -16.29 70.79 4.94
N PRO A 955 -16.33 71.52 6.07
CA PRO A 955 -16.07 70.98 7.41
C PRO A 955 -17.08 69.91 7.86
#